data_AF-A0A931ZZ11-F1
#
_entry.id   AF-A0A931ZZ11-F1
#
_cell.length_a   1.000
_cell.length_b   1.000
_cell.length_c   1.000
_cell.angle_alpha   90.00
_cell.angle_beta   90.00
_cell.angle_gamma   90.00
#
_symmetry.space_group_name_H-M   'P 1'
#
loop_
_entity.id
_entity.type
_entity.pdbx_description
1 polymer ?
#
loop_
_entity_poly.entity_id
_entity_poly.type
_entity_poly.pdbx_seq_one_letter_code
_entity_poly.pdbx_strand_id
1 'polypeptide(L)'
;MTIPENPRRPAKPDISGTRSAAPQNPVMQGIAEVGTSILKTVTSPIFDQESQATIANRLKLDITDKPLNEPVSGREISYLIIDVKNLGGDQEKIIAEEVKILSKSRDFMIHQDQYGNLVLMSFSERGGIKMLLDIAASITGSNDHARIYVSDGQIENQETAGFRINGYPDCSPESKWRNTRAGIKIGASLFSKIQDPQSRVGSHIELETSEGTQHFVNLEGYRHKISLKTGGPDKLIGYEKEYKSLQTAITDDTTKLILLKGSAGMGKSRLLEETISRHPSVVFCSMDPSDKNVIGSSLATLASQLFYAITEDDKLNIDMVDQAIVHHVQERKAGEQSFVTITMVGFLGMSHAERVAYAAKNPQAVSDLCNNALRLINQGRAPNTVFVLEDLHHADRISEPFLHKIAEFYINSTRGKAVLSMRPEETYQSTAQRNLIHQTPADATGTVSLEHGLDFADEKISHDYAFHSIPASLRRERRLGEWHRKLGQLAKNSPWVMKTMMDAVLEKDKRGNYRHLIIDESTIEVTNELLRRLETIDPNSSTDIATYFHERIANLPSTPRQILQSIALMGNKATSKQIEEIWNMIMQQRFSPEDFMAAIGAIIEGGYIKKDELGTKYELQHESMQAIVLGSISDKEQKRRLATKLYAKIGDDLEPLAAHGLLTTITDTDKRTGAEKYLPALEKTTSECLKYADDKHDFDLTYNIATRTRASAGVKQIIVKAQEKEAKTPKAHLQFAVSILFAQAQSALFLGKFNEVDEVISILQKIHSNHPQAVDISHAHLLRFESAYMTSSPATMQKIYEHDLESGKHLPLIQQLIAEIKLAFKKGDNAKVIAIARENKQTLEAWNREYFQQKGIPQPEFVEIARMSKCRAPFGHIRQSAIDVDKPNGIRIDEDILRTPSTTDDRQKAELRAILEELELCGKILARYPLIMNPIYETSVPQQKAEIAAMLGNYDEAIELMGENIRISRQIGIQINAVRAAKLKGDIQVNKALFTEPIIQHDVIGQAISTYTEGINLADQIAKKN
;
A
#
# COMPACT_ATOMS: atom_id res chain seq x y z
N MET A 1 -32.51 -80.62 10.05
CA MET A 1 -32.47 -81.84 9.22
C MET A 1 -31.02 -82.22 8.95
N THR A 2 -30.77 -83.37 8.33
CA THR A 2 -29.46 -84.06 8.29
C THR A 2 -28.49 -83.60 7.20
N ILE A 3 -27.20 -83.86 7.45
CA ILE A 3 -26.11 -84.29 6.54
C ILE A 3 -26.55 -85.28 5.44
N PRO A 4 -25.75 -85.62 4.38
CA PRO A 4 -24.29 -85.41 4.12
C PRO A 4 -24.05 -84.55 2.84
N GLU A 5 -22.99 -84.59 1.99
CA GLU A 5 -21.77 -85.43 1.79
C GLU A 5 -20.71 -84.59 1.00
N ASN A 6 -19.43 -84.37 1.39
CA ASN A 6 -18.19 -85.22 1.45
C ASN A 6 -17.31 -85.12 0.14
N PRO A 7 -16.15 -85.82 -0.07
CA PRO A 7 -14.88 -85.10 -0.35
C PRO A 7 -14.00 -85.69 -1.49
N ARG A 8 -12.74 -85.22 -1.63
CA ARG A 8 -11.48 -85.94 -2.03
C ARG A 8 -10.45 -84.94 -2.63
N ARG A 9 -9.12 -85.17 -2.66
CA ARG A 9 -8.13 -85.77 -1.72
C ARG A 9 -6.72 -85.34 -2.20
N PRO A 10 -5.66 -85.35 -1.37
CA PRO A 10 -4.37 -84.70 -1.67
C PRO A 10 -3.26 -85.63 -2.22
N ALA A 11 -2.14 -85.02 -2.63
CA ALA A 11 -0.83 -85.67 -2.82
C ALA A 11 0.32 -84.78 -2.25
N LYS A 12 1.53 -85.36 -2.15
CA LYS A 12 2.73 -84.95 -1.37
C LYS A 12 3.97 -85.62 -2.05
N PRO A 13 5.24 -85.48 -1.59
CA PRO A 13 6.02 -84.35 -1.03
C PRO A 13 7.50 -84.33 -1.56
N ASP A 14 8.45 -83.75 -0.79
CA ASP A 14 9.88 -84.16 -0.63
C ASP A 14 10.93 -83.86 -1.76
N ILE A 15 12.24 -83.64 -1.50
CA ILE A 15 13.03 -83.43 -0.25
C ILE A 15 14.40 -82.72 -0.50
N SER A 16 15.05 -82.27 0.60
CA SER A 16 16.49 -81.92 0.81
C SER A 16 17.01 -80.49 0.50
N GLY A 17 17.91 -79.90 1.32
CA GLY A 17 18.30 -80.31 2.68
C GLY A 17 19.54 -79.65 3.31
N THR A 18 19.37 -79.04 4.51
CA THR A 18 20.41 -78.71 5.54
C THR A 18 21.44 -77.60 5.20
N ARG A 19 22.08 -76.87 6.16
CA ARG A 19 22.19 -77.03 7.64
C ARG A 19 22.54 -75.69 8.34
N SER A 20 22.02 -75.46 9.56
CA SER A 20 22.59 -74.70 10.73
C SER A 20 23.32 -73.35 10.55
N ALA A 21 23.14 -72.30 11.38
CA ALA A 21 22.38 -72.12 12.63
C ALA A 21 21.96 -70.64 12.84
N ALA A 22 21.11 -70.40 13.85
CA ALA A 22 20.46 -69.12 14.18
C ALA A 22 21.26 -68.33 15.28
N PRO A 23 20.83 -67.17 15.86
CA PRO A 23 19.42 -66.85 16.22
C PRO A 23 18.93 -65.36 16.18
N GLN A 24 17.60 -65.21 16.34
CA GLN A 24 16.80 -64.00 16.69
C GLN A 24 16.70 -62.88 15.62
N ASN A 25 15.62 -62.60 14.87
CA ASN A 25 14.13 -62.69 15.05
C ASN A 25 13.53 -61.49 15.83
N PRO A 26 12.32 -60.93 15.51
CA PRO A 26 11.52 -60.93 14.26
C PRO A 26 11.10 -59.51 13.76
N VAL A 27 10.36 -59.44 12.63
CA VAL A 27 9.03 -58.80 12.44
C VAL A 27 8.79 -58.57 10.94
N MET A 28 7.99 -59.43 10.32
CA MET A 28 7.39 -59.23 8.99
C MET A 28 6.30 -60.30 8.76
N GLN A 29 5.32 -59.97 7.92
CA GLN A 29 4.28 -60.87 7.37
C GLN A 29 3.39 -61.61 8.38
N GLY A 30 2.40 -60.88 8.88
CA GLY A 30 1.07 -61.40 9.21
C GLY A 30 -0.01 -60.64 8.42
N ILE A 31 0.02 -60.71 7.08
CA ILE A 31 -0.89 -59.96 6.19
C ILE A 31 -1.64 -60.92 5.26
N ALA A 32 -2.89 -61.23 5.60
CA ALA A 32 -3.95 -61.66 4.69
C ALA A 32 -5.33 -61.62 5.40
N GLU A 33 -6.38 -61.30 4.64
CA GLU A 33 -7.79 -61.71 4.88
C GLU A 33 -8.52 -61.26 6.16
N VAL A 34 -8.79 -59.95 6.30
CA VAL A 34 -10.16 -59.42 6.46
C VAL A 34 -10.24 -58.09 5.70
N GLY A 35 -11.29 -57.83 4.88
CA GLY A 35 -11.51 -56.46 4.37
C GLY A 35 -12.10 -56.25 2.97
N THR A 36 -13.02 -57.09 2.47
CA THR A 36 -13.75 -56.80 1.23
C THR A 36 -14.86 -55.74 1.45
N SER A 37 -14.49 -54.46 1.47
CA SER A 37 -15.45 -53.35 1.34
C SER A 37 -14.97 -52.30 0.34
N ILE A 38 -15.83 -51.98 -0.62
CA ILE A 38 -15.55 -51.10 -1.76
C ILE A 38 -15.19 -49.68 -1.29
N LEU A 39 -13.94 -49.28 -1.51
CA LEU A 39 -13.59 -47.91 -1.87
C LEU A 39 -12.85 -47.94 -3.20
N LYS A 40 -13.45 -47.35 -4.25
CA LYS A 40 -12.69 -46.93 -5.42
C LYS A 40 -11.85 -45.73 -4.98
N THR A 41 -10.60 -45.97 -4.63
CA THR A 41 -9.65 -44.89 -4.34
C THR A 41 -9.46 -44.07 -5.62
N VAL A 42 -10.13 -42.93 -5.71
CA VAL A 42 -9.86 -41.93 -6.74
C VAL A 42 -8.45 -41.43 -6.47
N THR A 43 -7.50 -41.82 -7.30
CA THR A 43 -6.11 -41.40 -7.20
C THR A 43 -6.02 -39.91 -7.50
N SER A 44 -5.94 -39.09 -6.45
CA SER A 44 -5.60 -37.67 -6.58
C SER A 44 -4.31 -37.51 -7.39
N PRO A 45 -4.18 -36.43 -8.18
CA PRO A 45 -2.98 -36.21 -8.97
C PRO A 45 -1.74 -36.04 -8.08
N ILE A 46 -0.62 -36.57 -8.55
CA ILE A 46 0.72 -36.35 -8.01
C ILE A 46 1.39 -35.31 -8.88
N PHE A 47 1.79 -34.19 -8.29
CA PHE A 47 2.44 -33.09 -8.97
C PHE A 47 3.95 -33.35 -9.09
N ASP A 48 4.29 -34.24 -10.02
CA ASP A 48 5.66 -34.68 -10.32
C ASP A 48 6.52 -33.57 -10.95
N GLN A 49 7.80 -33.52 -10.56
CA GLN A 49 8.75 -32.48 -10.96
C GLN A 49 9.36 -32.72 -12.36
N GLU A 50 9.40 -33.95 -12.88
CA GLU A 50 10.00 -34.23 -14.19
C GLU A 50 9.04 -33.94 -15.38
N SER A 51 7.76 -33.66 -15.11
CA SER A 51 6.70 -33.64 -16.13
C SER A 51 6.44 -32.27 -16.81
N GLN A 52 7.47 -31.46 -17.05
CA GLN A 52 7.35 -30.14 -17.74
C GLN A 52 8.16 -30.04 -19.04
N ALA A 53 7.48 -29.84 -20.18
CA ALA A 53 8.15 -29.56 -21.46
C ALA A 53 7.31 -28.82 -22.52
N THR A 54 5.99 -29.04 -22.61
CA THR A 54 5.26 -28.71 -23.85
C THR A 54 4.55 -27.35 -23.86
N ILE A 55 4.01 -26.89 -22.72
CA ILE A 55 3.12 -25.72 -22.66
C ILE A 55 3.83 -24.45 -22.19
N ALA A 56 4.77 -24.54 -21.24
CA ALA A 56 5.67 -23.44 -20.89
C ALA A 56 6.36 -22.85 -22.14
N ASN A 57 6.91 -23.73 -22.99
CA ASN A 57 7.58 -23.37 -24.24
C ASN A 57 6.64 -22.78 -25.31
N ARG A 58 5.37 -23.23 -25.37
CA ARG A 58 4.36 -22.68 -26.30
C ARG A 58 3.97 -21.25 -25.92
N LEU A 59 3.75 -21.00 -24.63
CA LEU A 59 3.32 -19.70 -24.10
C LEU A 59 4.50 -18.75 -23.77
N LYS A 60 5.75 -19.22 -23.90
CA LYS A 60 6.98 -18.53 -23.45
C LYS A 60 6.90 -18.09 -21.99
N LEU A 61 6.27 -18.91 -21.17
CA LEU A 61 6.11 -18.65 -19.75
C LEU A 61 7.39 -19.04 -19.02
N ASP A 62 7.90 -18.10 -18.24
CA ASP A 62 8.82 -18.36 -17.16
C ASP A 62 8.03 -19.04 -16.02
N ILE A 63 7.63 -20.30 -16.25
CA ILE A 63 7.07 -21.16 -15.19
C ILE A 63 8.22 -21.40 -14.24
N THR A 64 8.26 -20.59 -13.18
CA THR A 64 9.36 -20.67 -12.24
C THR A 64 9.26 -21.99 -11.49
N ASP A 65 10.20 -22.89 -11.76
CA ASP A 65 10.61 -24.00 -10.88
C ASP A 65 11.29 -23.45 -9.61
N LYS A 66 10.62 -22.48 -8.96
CA LYS A 66 10.71 -22.29 -7.52
C LYS A 66 10.15 -23.60 -6.94
N PRO A 67 10.96 -24.46 -6.30
CA PRO A 67 10.40 -25.58 -5.57
C PRO A 67 9.38 -25.03 -4.57
N LEU A 68 8.40 -25.84 -4.16
CA LEU A 68 7.63 -25.53 -2.96
C LEU A 68 8.57 -25.61 -1.76
N ASN A 69 9.27 -24.52 -1.52
CA ASN A 69 10.06 -24.26 -0.33
C ASN A 69 9.18 -24.26 0.93
N GLU A 70 7.85 -24.28 0.78
CA GLU A 70 6.97 -24.97 1.73
C GLU A 70 5.54 -25.26 1.22
N PRO A 71 5.14 -26.54 1.18
CA PRO A 71 3.75 -26.95 1.32
C PRO A 71 3.43 -27.06 2.82
N VAL A 72 3.02 -25.96 3.46
CA VAL A 72 2.57 -25.98 4.87
C VAL A 72 1.32 -26.87 4.96
N SER A 73 1.42 -28.01 5.63
CA SER A 73 0.30 -28.98 5.69
C SER A 73 -0.89 -28.40 6.46
N GLY A 74 -2.10 -28.53 5.92
CA GLY A 74 -3.32 -27.90 6.45
C GLY A 74 -3.52 -26.42 6.07
N ARG A 75 -2.68 -25.86 5.18
CA ARG A 75 -2.85 -24.50 4.63
C ARG A 75 -4.01 -24.47 3.65
N GLU A 76 -5.05 -23.70 3.96
CA GLU A 76 -6.09 -23.37 2.98
C GLU A 76 -5.47 -22.54 1.85
N ILE A 77 -5.87 -22.86 0.62
CA ILE A 77 -5.52 -22.15 -0.60
C ILE A 77 -6.74 -22.06 -1.51
N SER A 78 -6.66 -21.19 -2.51
CA SER A 78 -7.63 -21.14 -3.60
C SER A 78 -6.93 -21.48 -4.91
N TYR A 79 -7.56 -22.25 -5.79
CA TYR A 79 -6.92 -22.67 -7.03
C TYR A 79 -7.87 -22.63 -8.22
N LEU A 80 -7.28 -22.33 -9.36
CA LEU A 80 -7.87 -22.15 -10.68
C LEU A 80 -7.17 -23.14 -11.62
N ILE A 81 -7.91 -24.11 -12.14
CA ILE A 81 -7.46 -25.11 -13.11
C ILE A 81 -7.99 -24.69 -14.48
N ILE A 82 -7.10 -24.55 -15.47
CA ILE A 82 -7.44 -24.21 -16.85
C ILE A 82 -7.02 -25.36 -17.77
N ASP A 83 -7.97 -25.91 -18.52
CA ASP A 83 -7.67 -26.89 -19.57
C ASP A 83 -7.12 -26.20 -20.83
N VAL A 84 -5.80 -25.99 -20.81
CA VAL A 84 -5.05 -25.30 -21.88
C VAL A 84 -5.13 -25.97 -23.25
N LYS A 85 -5.65 -27.20 -23.36
CA LYS A 85 -5.84 -27.88 -24.65
C LYS A 85 -7.01 -27.32 -25.47
N ASN A 86 -7.91 -26.57 -24.82
CA ASN A 86 -9.12 -26.00 -25.42
C ASN A 86 -9.06 -24.46 -25.59
N LEU A 87 -7.85 -23.87 -25.58
CA LEU A 87 -7.63 -22.41 -25.70
C LEU A 87 -7.21 -21.98 -27.12
N GLY A 88 -7.65 -20.77 -27.50
CA GLY A 88 -7.20 -20.03 -28.68
C GLY A 88 -6.16 -18.95 -28.35
N GLY A 89 -5.55 -18.36 -29.39
CA GLY A 89 -4.37 -17.48 -29.26
C GLY A 89 -4.55 -16.24 -28.38
N ASP A 90 -5.74 -15.64 -28.33
CA ASP A 90 -5.99 -14.47 -27.48
C ASP A 90 -6.09 -14.86 -25.99
N GLN A 91 -6.67 -16.03 -25.69
CA GLN A 91 -6.70 -16.60 -24.34
C GLN A 91 -5.28 -16.97 -23.87
N GLU A 92 -4.47 -17.51 -24.78
CA GLU A 92 -3.04 -17.77 -24.54
C GLU A 92 -2.26 -16.49 -24.21
N LYS A 93 -2.57 -15.37 -24.88
CA LYS A 93 -1.98 -14.05 -24.60
C LYS A 93 -2.40 -13.51 -23.23
N ILE A 94 -3.71 -13.51 -22.91
CA ILE A 94 -4.24 -13.07 -21.61
C ILE A 94 -3.58 -13.85 -20.47
N ILE A 95 -3.50 -15.18 -20.60
CA ILE A 95 -2.81 -16.03 -19.63
C ILE A 95 -1.32 -15.69 -19.53
N ALA A 96 -0.63 -15.47 -20.66
CA ALA A 96 0.79 -15.12 -20.65
C ALA A 96 1.09 -13.78 -19.95
N GLU A 97 0.19 -12.80 -20.06
CA GLU A 97 0.33 -11.48 -19.44
C GLU A 97 -0.01 -11.50 -17.95
N GLU A 98 -1.12 -12.15 -17.56
CA GLU A 98 -1.45 -12.35 -16.14
C GLU A 98 -0.41 -13.22 -15.43
N VAL A 99 -0.04 -14.40 -15.95
CA VAL A 99 1.00 -15.26 -15.35
C VAL A 99 2.31 -14.50 -15.12
N LYS A 100 2.69 -13.57 -16.01
CA LYS A 100 3.90 -12.74 -15.91
C LYS A 100 3.82 -11.63 -14.85
N ILE A 101 2.62 -11.30 -14.37
CA ILE A 101 2.38 -10.41 -13.23
C ILE A 101 2.29 -11.25 -11.96
N LEU A 102 1.52 -12.33 -11.98
CA LEU A 102 1.30 -13.25 -10.87
C LEU A 102 2.59 -13.97 -10.43
N SER A 103 3.50 -14.32 -11.34
CA SER A 103 4.79 -14.97 -11.01
C SER A 103 5.76 -14.06 -10.26
N LYS A 104 5.53 -12.74 -10.29
CA LYS A 104 6.21 -11.72 -9.49
C LYS A 104 5.51 -11.47 -8.15
N SER A 105 4.23 -11.79 -8.04
CA SER A 105 3.52 -11.75 -6.76
C SER A 105 4.04 -12.83 -5.82
N ARG A 106 4.02 -12.54 -4.53
CA ARG A 106 4.33 -13.49 -3.45
C ARG A 106 3.08 -14.23 -2.97
N ASP A 107 1.94 -14.03 -3.62
CA ASP A 107 0.60 -14.46 -3.19
C ASP A 107 -0.13 -15.26 -4.29
N PHE A 108 0.61 -15.73 -5.29
CA PHE A 108 0.17 -16.66 -6.32
C PHE A 108 1.31 -17.64 -6.66
N MET A 109 0.94 -18.84 -7.08
CA MET A 109 1.85 -19.89 -7.55
C MET A 109 1.24 -20.56 -8.78
N ILE A 110 2.10 -20.95 -9.73
CA ILE A 110 1.70 -21.25 -11.09
C ILE A 110 2.41 -22.53 -11.50
N HIS A 111 1.64 -23.55 -11.87
CA HIS A 111 2.14 -24.91 -12.02
C HIS A 111 1.36 -25.67 -13.10
N GLN A 112 1.80 -26.88 -13.46
CA GLN A 112 1.13 -27.74 -14.44
C GLN A 112 0.74 -29.07 -13.79
N ASP A 113 -0.49 -29.54 -14.00
CA ASP A 113 -0.93 -30.85 -13.47
C ASP A 113 -0.50 -32.03 -14.37
N GLN A 114 -0.58 -33.25 -13.82
CA GLN A 114 -0.22 -34.50 -14.52
C GLN A 114 -1.04 -34.78 -15.81
N TYR A 115 -2.11 -34.02 -16.06
CA TYR A 115 -2.93 -34.11 -17.27
C TYR A 115 -2.64 -32.97 -18.26
N GLY A 116 -1.75 -32.05 -17.90
CA GLY A 116 -1.30 -30.90 -18.68
C GLY A 116 -2.06 -29.60 -18.42
N ASN A 117 -2.99 -29.54 -17.47
CA ASN A 117 -3.72 -28.31 -17.14
C ASN A 117 -2.79 -27.26 -16.52
N LEU A 118 -3.04 -25.97 -16.79
CA LEU A 118 -2.40 -24.89 -16.02
C LEU A 118 -3.14 -24.73 -14.70
N VAL A 119 -2.40 -24.68 -13.59
CA VAL A 119 -2.94 -24.55 -12.23
C VAL A 119 -2.39 -23.26 -11.60
N LEU A 120 -3.28 -22.28 -11.46
CA LEU A 120 -3.06 -21.01 -10.80
C LEU A 120 -3.57 -21.13 -9.36
N MET A 121 -2.66 -21.38 -8.41
CA MET A 121 -2.96 -21.37 -6.99
C MET A 121 -2.80 -19.94 -6.47
N SER A 122 -3.92 -19.29 -6.16
CA SER A 122 -3.87 -18.05 -5.39
C SER A 122 -3.85 -18.35 -3.91
N PHE A 123 -3.23 -17.42 -3.21
CA PHE A 123 -2.98 -17.56 -1.81
C PHE A 123 -3.90 -16.63 -0.97
N SER A 124 -4.06 -15.34 -1.25
CA SER A 124 -4.89 -14.43 -0.40
C SER A 124 -6.39 -14.85 -0.25
N GLU A 125 -6.98 -14.66 0.93
CA GLU A 125 -8.43 -14.82 1.19
C GLU A 125 -9.22 -13.65 0.56
N ARG A 126 -8.78 -12.40 0.79
CA ARG A 126 -9.49 -11.19 0.34
C ARG A 126 -9.39 -10.99 -1.16
N GLY A 127 -8.17 -11.05 -1.67
CA GLY A 127 -7.85 -10.77 -3.07
C GLY A 127 -7.77 -12.02 -3.94
N GLY A 128 -7.43 -13.19 -3.36
CA GLY A 128 -7.04 -14.34 -4.17
C GLY A 128 -8.18 -15.01 -4.91
N ILE A 129 -9.24 -15.43 -4.21
CA ILE A 129 -10.44 -16.03 -4.84
C ILE A 129 -11.05 -15.04 -5.85
N LYS A 130 -11.14 -13.77 -5.45
CA LYS A 130 -11.59 -12.66 -6.31
C LYS A 130 -10.82 -12.66 -7.64
N MET A 131 -9.51 -12.52 -7.55
CA MET A 131 -8.61 -12.37 -8.70
C MET A 131 -8.51 -13.65 -9.55
N LEU A 132 -8.67 -14.84 -8.96
CA LEU A 132 -8.79 -16.09 -9.73
C LEU A 132 -10.09 -16.15 -10.54
N LEU A 133 -11.21 -15.67 -10.00
CA LEU A 133 -12.46 -15.57 -10.75
C LEU A 133 -12.36 -14.52 -11.86
N ASP A 134 -11.70 -13.38 -11.61
CA ASP A 134 -11.44 -12.34 -12.63
C ASP A 134 -10.63 -12.87 -13.81
N ILE A 135 -9.60 -13.68 -13.53
CA ILE A 135 -8.80 -14.37 -14.56
C ILE A 135 -9.67 -15.42 -15.28
N ALA A 136 -10.48 -16.20 -14.56
CA ALA A 136 -11.39 -17.19 -15.15
C ALA A 136 -12.42 -16.56 -16.09
N ALA A 137 -13.00 -15.41 -15.71
CA ALA A 137 -13.92 -14.63 -16.54
C ALA A 137 -13.22 -14.10 -17.80
N SER A 138 -12.03 -13.52 -17.66
CA SER A 138 -11.25 -12.98 -18.78
C SER A 138 -10.93 -14.06 -19.83
N ILE A 139 -10.68 -15.30 -19.38
CA ILE A 139 -10.41 -16.44 -20.26
C ILE A 139 -11.69 -17.02 -20.88
N THR A 140 -12.83 -17.04 -20.17
CA THR A 140 -14.09 -17.60 -20.71
C THR A 140 -14.86 -16.62 -21.59
N GLY A 141 -14.92 -15.33 -21.23
CA GLY A 141 -15.55 -14.27 -22.00
C GLY A 141 -14.86 -13.97 -23.35
N SER A 142 -13.72 -14.59 -23.62
CA SER A 142 -13.04 -14.55 -24.93
C SER A 142 -13.26 -15.80 -25.80
N ASN A 143 -13.80 -16.92 -25.25
CA ASN A 143 -14.27 -18.09 -26.02
C ASN A 143 -14.94 -19.15 -25.10
N ASP A 144 -16.22 -19.45 -25.38
CA ASP A 144 -17.10 -20.43 -24.72
C ASP A 144 -16.52 -21.84 -24.49
N HIS A 145 -15.48 -22.25 -25.22
CA HIS A 145 -14.92 -23.60 -25.13
C HIS A 145 -13.90 -23.80 -24.01
N ALA A 146 -13.47 -22.72 -23.32
CA ALA A 146 -12.58 -22.84 -22.17
C ALA A 146 -13.23 -23.63 -21.02
N ARG A 147 -12.57 -24.71 -20.57
CA ARG A 147 -12.98 -25.47 -19.38
C ARG A 147 -12.14 -25.02 -18.19
N ILE A 148 -12.81 -24.46 -17.18
CA ILE A 148 -12.16 -23.90 -16.00
C ILE A 148 -12.79 -24.46 -14.72
N TYR A 149 -11.98 -24.75 -13.71
CA TYR A 149 -12.44 -25.16 -12.39
C TYR A 149 -11.79 -24.28 -11.30
N VAL A 150 -12.60 -23.69 -10.42
CA VAL A 150 -12.16 -22.86 -9.30
C VAL A 150 -12.69 -23.43 -7.98
N SER A 151 -11.82 -23.61 -7.00
CA SER A 151 -12.20 -24.07 -5.66
C SER A 151 -11.17 -23.64 -4.64
N ASP A 152 -11.55 -23.71 -3.37
CA ASP A 152 -10.62 -23.83 -2.26
C ASP A 152 -10.17 -25.29 -2.08
N GLY A 153 -9.13 -25.48 -1.28
CA GLY A 153 -8.64 -26.77 -0.80
C GLY A 153 -7.54 -26.59 0.22
N GLN A 154 -7.11 -27.68 0.87
CA GLN A 154 -6.01 -27.65 1.85
C GLN A 154 -4.79 -28.37 1.30
N ILE A 155 -3.61 -27.77 1.42
CA ILE A 155 -2.36 -28.43 1.05
C ILE A 155 -2.07 -29.56 2.03
N GLU A 156 -1.89 -30.77 1.51
CA GLU A 156 -1.36 -31.94 2.22
C GLU A 156 0.06 -32.19 1.70
N ASN A 157 1.05 -32.09 2.57
CA ASN A 157 2.45 -32.30 2.20
C ASN A 157 2.80 -33.80 2.16
N GLN A 158 3.56 -34.27 1.17
CA GLN A 158 4.06 -35.65 1.10
C GLN A 158 5.58 -35.68 1.19
N GLU A 159 6.11 -36.59 2.02
CA GLU A 159 7.50 -36.55 2.52
C GLU A 159 8.60 -36.63 1.45
N THR A 160 8.29 -37.04 0.20
CA THR A 160 9.31 -37.42 -0.79
C THR A 160 9.06 -37.00 -2.25
N ALA A 161 7.87 -36.54 -2.65
CA ALA A 161 7.54 -36.41 -4.08
C ALA A 161 6.58 -35.25 -4.46
N GLY A 162 6.42 -34.25 -3.59
CA GLY A 162 5.61 -33.05 -3.87
C GLY A 162 4.47 -32.86 -2.88
N PHE A 163 3.40 -32.20 -3.33
CA PHE A 163 2.25 -31.84 -2.50
C PHE A 163 0.95 -32.31 -3.13
N ARG A 164 -0.04 -32.61 -2.29
CA ARG A 164 -1.42 -32.89 -2.67
C ARG A 164 -2.28 -31.70 -2.26
N ILE A 165 -3.40 -31.48 -2.94
CA ILE A 165 -4.45 -30.58 -2.48
C ILE A 165 -5.65 -31.43 -2.10
N ASN A 166 -6.02 -31.43 -0.81
CA ASN A 166 -7.27 -32.02 -0.34
C ASN A 166 -8.43 -31.16 -0.85
N GLY A 167 -9.46 -31.82 -1.39
CA GLY A 167 -10.53 -31.18 -2.16
C GLY A 167 -10.24 -30.98 -3.66
N TYR A 168 -9.04 -31.31 -4.17
CA TYR A 168 -8.73 -31.20 -5.60
C TYR A 168 -9.58 -32.18 -6.43
N PRO A 169 -10.17 -31.74 -7.56
CA PRO A 169 -11.02 -32.59 -8.38
C PRO A 169 -10.23 -33.68 -9.09
N ASP A 170 -10.93 -34.73 -9.52
CA ASP A 170 -10.39 -35.61 -10.55
C ASP A 170 -10.22 -34.81 -11.87
N CYS A 171 -9.01 -34.87 -12.43
CA CYS A 171 -8.63 -34.22 -13.68
C CYS A 171 -8.36 -35.24 -14.81
N SER A 172 -8.82 -36.48 -14.69
CA SER A 172 -8.85 -37.47 -15.78
C SER A 172 -9.57 -36.96 -17.04
N PRO A 173 -9.34 -37.55 -18.23
CA PRO A 173 -10.18 -37.30 -19.41
C PRO A 173 -11.66 -37.67 -19.18
N GLU A 174 -11.93 -38.68 -18.35
CA GLU A 174 -13.26 -39.16 -17.97
C GLU A 174 -13.94 -38.30 -16.88
N SER A 175 -13.26 -37.28 -16.34
CA SER A 175 -13.73 -36.60 -15.13
C SER A 175 -15.05 -35.85 -15.34
N LYS A 176 -15.88 -35.86 -14.29
CA LYS A 176 -17.24 -35.29 -14.34
C LYS A 176 -17.26 -33.80 -14.72
N TRP A 177 -16.29 -33.00 -14.28
CA TRP A 177 -16.30 -31.57 -14.57
C TRP A 177 -15.87 -31.28 -16.01
N ARG A 178 -14.86 -32.00 -16.53
CA ARG A 178 -14.41 -31.89 -17.93
C ARG A 178 -15.45 -32.34 -18.95
N ASN A 179 -16.25 -33.36 -18.63
CA ASN A 179 -17.29 -33.89 -19.52
C ASN A 179 -18.65 -33.18 -19.39
N THR A 180 -18.75 -32.08 -18.64
CA THR A 180 -19.89 -31.15 -18.74
C THR A 180 -19.64 -30.06 -19.80
N ARG A 181 -20.65 -29.22 -20.07
CA ARG A 181 -20.53 -28.00 -20.88
C ARG A 181 -19.32 -27.17 -20.41
N ALA A 182 -18.58 -26.56 -21.34
CA ALA A 182 -17.49 -25.64 -21.00
C ALA A 182 -17.99 -24.38 -20.24
N GLY A 183 -17.06 -23.57 -19.74
CA GLY A 183 -17.31 -22.54 -18.72
C GLY A 183 -16.59 -22.82 -17.39
N ILE A 184 -16.92 -22.01 -16.37
CA ILE A 184 -16.30 -22.06 -15.03
C ILE A 184 -17.10 -23.00 -14.11
N LYS A 185 -16.41 -23.86 -13.35
CA LYS A 185 -17.00 -24.75 -12.35
C LYS A 185 -16.53 -24.36 -10.95
N ILE A 186 -17.44 -24.26 -9.99
CA ILE A 186 -17.11 -23.97 -8.59
C ILE A 186 -17.13 -25.28 -7.78
N GLY A 187 -16.05 -25.57 -7.05
CA GLY A 187 -16.01 -26.71 -6.12
C GLY A 187 -16.97 -26.53 -4.93
N ALA A 188 -17.57 -27.63 -4.46
CA ALA A 188 -18.64 -27.57 -3.45
C ALA A 188 -18.22 -26.94 -2.10
N SER A 189 -16.95 -27.04 -1.70
CA SER A 189 -16.42 -26.38 -0.50
C SER A 189 -16.47 -24.86 -0.64
N LEU A 190 -15.85 -24.31 -1.70
CA LEU A 190 -15.87 -22.88 -2.02
C LEU A 190 -17.30 -22.36 -2.19
N PHE A 191 -18.19 -23.11 -2.85
CA PHE A 191 -19.60 -22.76 -2.95
C PHE A 191 -20.23 -22.60 -1.56
N SER A 192 -20.02 -23.54 -0.64
CA SER A 192 -20.53 -23.43 0.74
C SER A 192 -19.95 -22.25 1.52
N LYS A 193 -18.64 -21.95 1.34
CA LYS A 193 -17.97 -20.77 1.94
C LYS A 193 -18.44 -19.44 1.34
N ILE A 194 -19.08 -19.44 0.18
CA ILE A 194 -19.68 -18.24 -0.43
C ILE A 194 -21.16 -18.09 -0.04
N GLN A 195 -21.86 -19.19 0.19
CA GLN A 195 -23.25 -19.20 0.68
C GLN A 195 -23.37 -18.89 2.18
N ASP A 196 -22.32 -19.10 2.99
CA ASP A 196 -22.29 -18.67 4.40
C ASP A 196 -22.10 -17.13 4.52
N PRO A 197 -23.08 -16.37 5.05
CA PRO A 197 -22.97 -14.93 5.21
C PRO A 197 -22.02 -14.50 6.35
N GLN A 198 -21.49 -15.42 7.17
CA GLN A 198 -20.47 -15.13 8.19
C GLN A 198 -19.04 -15.42 7.72
N SER A 199 -18.88 -16.19 6.64
CA SER A 199 -17.61 -16.40 5.96
C SER A 199 -17.09 -15.11 5.32
N ARG A 200 -15.77 -14.87 5.37
CA ARG A 200 -15.12 -13.76 4.64
C ARG A 200 -15.40 -13.84 3.14
N VAL A 201 -15.30 -15.03 2.56
CA VAL A 201 -15.52 -15.22 1.11
C VAL A 201 -16.97 -14.89 0.73
N GLY A 202 -17.94 -15.36 1.53
CA GLY A 202 -19.36 -15.03 1.38
C GLY A 202 -19.71 -13.55 1.62
N SER A 203 -18.77 -12.75 2.15
CA SER A 203 -18.87 -11.29 2.24
C SER A 203 -18.18 -10.52 1.11
N HIS A 204 -17.51 -11.21 0.18
CA HIS A 204 -16.78 -10.62 -0.96
C HIS A 204 -17.27 -11.10 -2.35
N ILE A 205 -18.04 -12.20 -2.40
CA ILE A 205 -18.43 -12.86 -3.66
C ILE A 205 -19.88 -13.36 -3.57
N GLU A 206 -20.61 -13.30 -4.67
CA GLU A 206 -21.88 -13.99 -4.93
C GLU A 206 -21.76 -14.83 -6.20
N LEU A 207 -22.54 -15.90 -6.34
CA LEU A 207 -22.47 -16.83 -7.49
C LEU A 207 -23.86 -17.09 -8.07
N GLU A 208 -23.98 -16.97 -9.38
CA GLU A 208 -25.14 -17.42 -10.16
C GLU A 208 -24.86 -18.78 -10.77
N THR A 209 -25.81 -19.71 -10.60
CA THR A 209 -25.59 -21.12 -10.93
C THR A 209 -26.87 -21.81 -11.42
N SER A 210 -26.83 -22.38 -12.62
CA SER A 210 -27.98 -23.12 -13.19
C SER A 210 -28.19 -24.48 -12.56
N GLU A 211 -27.13 -25.30 -12.52
CA GLU A 211 -27.20 -26.69 -12.04
C GLU A 211 -25.99 -27.08 -11.19
N GLY A 212 -26.26 -27.86 -10.14
CA GLY A 212 -25.27 -28.36 -9.19
C GLY A 212 -25.28 -29.88 -9.08
N THR A 213 -24.08 -30.46 -9.02
CA THR A 213 -23.87 -31.84 -8.58
C THR A 213 -23.43 -31.85 -7.11
N GLN A 214 -23.41 -33.02 -6.46
CA GLN A 214 -22.88 -33.19 -5.10
C GLN A 214 -21.35 -32.90 -4.95
N HIS A 215 -20.66 -32.43 -6.00
CA HIS A 215 -19.21 -32.23 -5.99
C HIS A 215 -18.79 -30.85 -6.50
N PHE A 216 -19.50 -30.32 -7.49
CA PHE A 216 -19.26 -28.99 -8.06
C PHE A 216 -20.55 -28.42 -8.65
N VAL A 217 -20.59 -27.10 -8.78
CA VAL A 217 -21.69 -26.32 -9.35
C VAL A 217 -21.22 -25.62 -10.62
N ASN A 218 -22.08 -25.54 -11.65
CA ASN A 218 -21.79 -24.75 -12.83
C ASN A 218 -21.95 -23.25 -12.51
N LEU A 219 -20.94 -22.44 -12.81
CA LEU A 219 -21.03 -20.99 -12.70
C LEU A 219 -21.57 -20.42 -14.01
N GLU A 220 -22.57 -19.55 -13.92
CA GLU A 220 -23.07 -18.78 -15.06
C GLU A 220 -22.61 -17.32 -14.98
N GLY A 221 -22.54 -16.78 -13.77
CA GLY A 221 -21.87 -15.53 -13.44
C GLY A 221 -21.41 -15.53 -11.98
N TYR A 222 -20.48 -14.67 -11.62
CA TYR A 222 -20.22 -14.32 -10.23
C TYR A 222 -20.25 -12.80 -10.09
N ARG A 223 -20.65 -12.32 -8.91
CA ARG A 223 -20.76 -10.90 -8.57
C ARG A 223 -19.79 -10.59 -7.44
N HIS A 224 -19.13 -9.44 -7.48
CA HIS A 224 -18.32 -8.96 -6.36
C HIS A 224 -19.22 -8.34 -5.30
N LYS A 225 -19.37 -9.00 -4.16
CA LYS A 225 -19.90 -8.32 -2.99
C LYS A 225 -18.87 -7.27 -2.55
N ILE A 226 -19.33 -6.02 -2.55
CA ILE A 226 -18.70 -4.91 -1.85
C ILE A 226 -18.30 -5.37 -0.44
N SER A 227 -17.04 -5.15 -0.06
CA SER A 227 -16.49 -5.56 1.24
C SER A 227 -17.12 -4.77 2.39
N LEU A 228 -18.29 -5.20 2.84
CA LEU A 228 -19.03 -4.53 3.90
C LEU A 228 -18.47 -4.82 5.31
N LYS A 229 -18.21 -6.09 5.63
CA LYS A 229 -18.00 -6.52 7.03
C LYS A 229 -16.65 -6.11 7.62
N THR A 230 -16.69 -5.19 8.58
CA THR A 230 -15.60 -4.97 9.55
C THR A 230 -15.89 -5.73 10.85
N GLY A 231 -14.87 -6.40 11.42
CA GLY A 231 -15.02 -7.19 12.65
C GLY A 231 -15.16 -6.30 13.89
N GLY A 232 -16.17 -6.56 14.71
CA GLY A 232 -16.53 -5.77 15.90
C GLY A 232 -17.86 -6.22 16.51
N PRO A 233 -18.58 -5.35 17.24
CA PRO A 233 -19.89 -5.69 17.81
C PRO A 233 -20.95 -6.01 16.75
N ASP A 234 -21.89 -6.90 17.11
CA ASP A 234 -22.91 -7.46 16.22
C ASP A 234 -24.02 -6.48 15.78
N LYS A 235 -24.01 -5.25 16.33
CA LYS A 235 -24.77 -4.07 15.86
C LYS A 235 -23.87 -2.83 15.91
N LEU A 236 -24.27 -1.75 15.24
CA LEU A 236 -23.70 -0.42 15.47
C LEU A 236 -23.98 0.08 16.91
N ILE A 237 -22.98 0.74 17.52
CA ILE A 237 -23.02 1.23 18.91
C ILE A 237 -22.61 2.70 18.94
N GLY A 238 -23.34 3.57 19.65
CA GLY A 238 -22.90 4.92 20.04
C GLY A 238 -22.88 5.96 18.91
N TYR A 239 -23.00 5.52 17.65
CA TYR A 239 -23.10 6.37 16.46
C TYR A 239 -24.56 6.61 16.04
N GLU A 240 -25.55 6.48 16.93
CA GLU A 240 -26.98 6.57 16.54
C GLU A 240 -27.39 7.94 16.01
N LYS A 241 -26.63 9.00 16.32
CA LYS A 241 -26.81 10.36 15.75
C LYS A 241 -26.22 10.43 14.35
N GLU A 242 -24.98 10.01 14.17
CA GLU A 242 -24.23 10.04 12.91
C GLU A 242 -24.87 9.10 11.88
N TYR A 243 -25.39 7.97 12.33
CA TYR A 243 -26.20 7.04 11.55
C TYR A 243 -27.47 7.69 11.01
N LYS A 244 -28.25 8.34 11.89
CA LYS A 244 -29.46 9.06 11.47
C LYS A 244 -29.13 10.21 10.53
N SER A 245 -28.05 10.94 10.76
CA SER A 245 -27.59 12.01 9.87
C SER A 245 -27.23 11.48 8.47
N LEU A 246 -26.45 10.39 8.40
CA LEU A 246 -26.04 9.76 7.15
C LEU A 246 -27.24 9.14 6.41
N GLN A 247 -28.13 8.46 7.14
CA GLN A 247 -29.38 7.90 6.60
C GLN A 247 -30.29 9.01 6.06
N THR A 248 -30.44 10.12 6.79
CA THR A 248 -31.24 11.27 6.35
C THR A 248 -30.65 11.88 5.08
N ALA A 249 -29.34 12.16 5.05
CA ALA A 249 -28.66 12.70 3.87
C ALA A 249 -28.75 11.78 2.64
N ILE A 250 -28.66 10.46 2.83
CA ILE A 250 -28.83 9.48 1.74
C ILE A 250 -30.28 9.45 1.21
N THR A 251 -31.29 9.57 2.10
CA THR A 251 -32.71 9.51 1.71
C THR A 251 -33.26 10.83 1.18
N ASP A 252 -32.78 11.98 1.65
CA ASP A 252 -33.20 13.31 1.21
C ASP A 252 -32.83 13.56 -0.27
N ASP A 253 -33.84 13.82 -1.11
CA ASP A 253 -33.66 14.05 -2.54
C ASP A 253 -32.99 15.38 -2.91
N THR A 254 -32.94 16.34 -1.99
CA THR A 254 -32.21 17.60 -2.21
C THR A 254 -30.71 17.40 -2.08
N THR A 255 -30.25 16.67 -1.06
CA THR A 255 -28.85 16.23 -0.92
C THR A 255 -28.38 15.41 -2.13
N LYS A 256 -27.28 15.86 -2.75
CA LYS A 256 -26.57 15.20 -3.86
C LYS A 256 -25.14 14.80 -3.51
N LEU A 257 -24.45 15.59 -2.69
CA LEU A 257 -23.10 15.28 -2.21
C LEU A 257 -23.11 15.02 -0.70
N ILE A 258 -22.42 13.98 -0.25
CA ILE A 258 -22.33 13.61 1.16
C ILE A 258 -20.86 13.41 1.53
N LEU A 259 -20.34 14.25 2.43
CA LEU A 259 -18.97 14.16 2.93
C LEU A 259 -18.94 13.41 4.27
N LEU A 260 -18.28 12.26 4.32
CA LEU A 260 -18.08 11.47 5.54
C LEU A 260 -16.65 11.64 6.04
N LYS A 261 -16.49 12.30 7.20
CA LYS A 261 -15.19 12.67 7.77
C LYS A 261 -14.90 11.91 9.06
N GLY A 262 -13.69 11.42 9.24
CA GLY A 262 -13.25 10.76 10.48
C GLY A 262 -11.85 10.14 10.36
N SER A 263 -11.03 10.27 11.40
CA SER A 263 -9.63 9.81 11.42
C SER A 263 -9.49 8.28 11.29
N ALA A 264 -8.25 7.80 11.22
CA ALA A 264 -7.95 6.37 11.25
C ALA A 264 -8.66 5.65 12.40
N GLY A 265 -9.30 4.50 12.12
CA GLY A 265 -9.95 3.67 13.13
C GLY A 265 -11.29 4.21 13.70
N MET A 266 -11.73 5.41 13.31
CA MET A 266 -12.96 6.06 13.84
C MET A 266 -14.26 5.53 13.21
N GLY A 267 -14.35 4.24 12.85
CA GLY A 267 -15.61 3.59 12.50
C GLY A 267 -16.28 3.94 11.15
N LYS A 268 -15.71 4.84 10.32
CA LYS A 268 -16.31 5.30 9.03
C LYS A 268 -16.95 4.18 8.19
N SER A 269 -16.18 3.14 7.87
CA SER A 269 -16.61 2.00 7.04
C SER A 269 -17.79 1.23 7.66
N ARG A 270 -17.79 1.05 8.98
CA ARG A 270 -18.88 0.39 9.73
C ARG A 270 -20.15 1.24 9.74
N LEU A 271 -20.02 2.57 9.74
CA LEU A 271 -21.16 3.48 9.62
C LEU A 271 -21.74 3.50 8.20
N LEU A 272 -20.88 3.48 7.18
CA LEU A 272 -21.31 3.30 5.78
C LEU A 272 -22.06 1.97 5.65
N GLU A 273 -21.44 0.85 6.05
CA GLU A 273 -21.99 -0.51 5.99
C GLU A 273 -23.43 -0.58 6.52
N GLU A 274 -23.66 -0.18 7.78
CA GLU A 274 -24.98 -0.26 8.43
C GLU A 274 -26.05 0.62 7.76
N THR A 275 -25.62 1.67 7.03
CA THR A 275 -26.53 2.62 6.37
C THR A 275 -26.84 2.21 4.93
N ILE A 276 -25.82 1.83 4.15
CA ILE A 276 -25.97 1.50 2.73
C ILE A 276 -26.55 0.10 2.50
N SER A 277 -26.33 -0.84 3.42
CA SER A 277 -26.93 -2.19 3.38
C SER A 277 -28.46 -2.20 3.44
N ARG A 278 -29.08 -1.04 3.73
CA ARG A 278 -30.53 -0.84 3.79
C ARG A 278 -31.06 0.06 2.65
N HIS A 279 -30.20 0.48 1.72
CA HIS A 279 -30.56 1.36 0.61
C HIS A 279 -30.82 0.56 -0.69
N PRO A 280 -31.91 0.81 -1.45
CA PRO A 280 -32.33 -0.06 -2.55
C PRO A 280 -31.46 0.02 -3.81
N SER A 281 -30.51 0.97 -3.90
CA SER A 281 -29.56 1.05 -5.00
C SER A 281 -28.27 1.75 -4.59
N VAL A 282 -27.14 1.04 -4.65
CA VAL A 282 -25.81 1.55 -4.26
C VAL A 282 -24.75 1.01 -5.23
N VAL A 283 -23.78 1.85 -5.57
CA VAL A 283 -22.49 1.48 -6.18
C VAL A 283 -21.42 1.91 -5.20
N PHE A 284 -20.60 1.00 -4.71
CA PHE A 284 -19.56 1.31 -3.73
C PHE A 284 -18.20 0.88 -4.26
N CYS A 285 -17.22 1.76 -4.17
CA CYS A 285 -15.86 1.51 -4.63
C CYS A 285 -14.88 1.93 -3.54
N SER A 286 -14.08 0.97 -3.05
CA SER A 286 -13.07 1.22 -2.02
C SER A 286 -11.70 1.46 -2.65
N MET A 287 -11.00 2.50 -2.19
CA MET A 287 -9.74 2.98 -2.76
C MET A 287 -8.52 2.51 -1.96
N ASP A 288 -8.48 1.25 -1.51
CA ASP A 288 -7.32 0.64 -0.82
C ASP A 288 -6.40 -0.11 -1.80
N PRO A 289 -5.38 0.52 -2.41
CA PRO A 289 -4.40 -0.16 -3.24
C PRO A 289 -3.45 -1.00 -2.37
N SER A 290 -3.16 -2.21 -2.81
CA SER A 290 -2.20 -3.12 -2.14
C SER A 290 -0.78 -2.55 -2.01
N ASP A 291 -0.43 -1.54 -2.81
CA ASP A 291 0.79 -0.75 -2.72
C ASP A 291 0.47 0.74 -2.58
N LYS A 292 0.79 1.31 -1.41
CA LYS A 292 0.78 2.78 -1.21
C LYS A 292 1.71 3.44 -2.25
N ASN A 293 1.27 4.56 -2.83
CA ASN A 293 2.00 5.42 -3.78
C ASN A 293 2.21 4.90 -5.22
N VAL A 294 1.57 3.81 -5.68
CA VAL A 294 1.62 3.43 -7.10
C VAL A 294 0.74 4.38 -7.94
N ILE A 295 1.37 5.14 -8.83
CA ILE A 295 0.72 6.12 -9.71
C ILE A 295 -0.32 5.45 -10.63
N GLY A 296 -1.52 6.03 -10.73
CA GLY A 296 -2.63 5.52 -11.53
C GLY A 296 -3.36 4.31 -10.95
N SER A 297 -2.93 3.78 -9.80
CA SER A 297 -3.51 2.57 -9.20
C SER A 297 -4.96 2.78 -8.76
N SER A 298 -5.28 3.91 -8.15
CA SER A 298 -6.62 4.17 -7.61
C SER A 298 -7.67 4.33 -8.71
N LEU A 299 -7.32 4.99 -9.83
CA LEU A 299 -8.22 5.16 -10.97
C LEU A 299 -8.43 3.84 -11.75
N ALA A 300 -7.41 3.01 -11.92
CA ALA A 300 -7.56 1.66 -12.47
C ALA A 300 -8.42 0.75 -11.57
N THR A 301 -8.29 0.93 -10.25
CA THR A 301 -9.06 0.23 -9.21
C THR A 301 -10.53 0.67 -9.18
N LEU A 302 -10.82 1.96 -9.38
CA LEU A 302 -12.18 2.47 -9.56
C LEU A 302 -12.82 1.93 -10.85
N ALA A 303 -12.13 2.07 -11.99
CA ALA A 303 -12.64 1.64 -13.29
C ALA A 303 -13.05 0.16 -13.27
N SER A 304 -12.20 -0.70 -12.71
CA SER A 304 -12.50 -2.13 -12.58
C SER A 304 -13.74 -2.38 -11.71
N GLN A 305 -13.86 -1.73 -10.54
CA GLN A 305 -15.04 -1.87 -9.66
C GLN A 305 -16.34 -1.36 -10.31
N LEU A 306 -16.28 -0.27 -11.08
CA LEU A 306 -17.46 0.27 -11.79
C LEU A 306 -17.93 -0.63 -12.93
N PHE A 307 -17.02 -1.27 -13.67
CA PHE A 307 -17.40 -2.08 -14.81
C PHE A 307 -18.01 -3.42 -14.39
N TYR A 308 -17.52 -4.02 -13.29
CA TYR A 308 -18.21 -5.16 -12.67
C TYR A 308 -19.63 -4.81 -12.19
N ALA A 309 -19.82 -3.64 -11.57
CA ALA A 309 -21.14 -3.19 -11.13
C ALA A 309 -22.18 -2.96 -12.26
N ILE A 310 -21.77 -2.98 -13.54
CA ILE A 310 -22.66 -3.02 -14.71
C ILE A 310 -23.03 -4.46 -15.07
N THR A 311 -22.04 -5.35 -15.15
CA THR A 311 -22.24 -6.76 -15.54
C THR A 311 -23.07 -7.57 -14.53
N GLU A 312 -23.27 -7.04 -13.33
CA GLU A 312 -23.95 -7.66 -12.18
C GLU A 312 -25.44 -7.30 -12.03
N ASP A 313 -26.04 -6.56 -12.97
CA ASP A 313 -27.41 -6.03 -12.82
C ASP A 313 -28.35 -6.57 -13.90
N ASP A 314 -29.33 -7.39 -13.47
CA ASP A 314 -30.27 -8.09 -14.34
C ASP A 314 -31.22 -7.16 -15.13
N LYS A 315 -31.26 -5.86 -14.79
CA LYS A 315 -32.00 -4.82 -15.55
C LYS A 315 -31.10 -4.10 -16.56
N LEU A 316 -29.78 -4.22 -16.41
CA LEU A 316 -28.75 -3.81 -17.35
C LEU A 316 -28.16 -5.03 -18.08
N ASN A 317 -29.03 -5.98 -18.48
CA ASN A 317 -28.66 -7.00 -19.46
C ASN A 317 -27.89 -6.34 -20.61
N ILE A 318 -26.73 -6.88 -20.98
CA ILE A 318 -25.89 -6.33 -22.05
C ILE A 318 -26.67 -6.20 -23.36
N ASP A 319 -27.58 -7.13 -23.66
CA ASP A 319 -28.50 -7.00 -24.81
C ASP A 319 -29.46 -5.81 -24.67
N MET A 320 -29.85 -5.42 -23.45
CA MET A 320 -30.66 -4.22 -23.19
C MET A 320 -29.81 -2.94 -23.14
N VAL A 321 -28.54 -3.01 -22.77
CA VAL A 321 -27.60 -1.89 -22.94
C VAL A 321 -27.41 -1.63 -24.44
N ASP A 322 -27.09 -2.66 -25.22
CA ASP A 322 -26.99 -2.53 -26.69
C ASP A 322 -28.33 -2.18 -27.34
N GLN A 323 -29.47 -2.74 -26.93
CA GLN A 323 -30.78 -2.37 -27.51
C GLN A 323 -31.27 -0.98 -27.10
N ALA A 324 -31.04 -0.53 -25.85
CA ALA A 324 -31.37 0.83 -25.44
C ALA A 324 -30.45 1.85 -26.13
N ILE A 325 -29.16 1.54 -26.27
CA ILE A 325 -28.22 2.33 -27.09
C ILE A 325 -28.70 2.35 -28.55
N VAL A 326 -29.00 1.21 -29.17
CA VAL A 326 -29.52 1.14 -30.56
C VAL A 326 -30.81 1.94 -30.73
N HIS A 327 -31.75 1.88 -29.77
CA HIS A 327 -33.00 2.64 -29.83
C HIS A 327 -32.78 4.16 -29.63
N HIS A 328 -31.74 4.59 -28.91
CA HIS A 328 -31.33 6.01 -28.85
C HIS A 328 -30.52 6.44 -30.10
N VAL A 329 -29.73 5.52 -30.67
CA VAL A 329 -28.86 5.72 -31.84
C VAL A 329 -29.67 5.82 -33.14
N GLN A 330 -30.91 5.32 -33.20
CA GLN A 330 -31.82 5.62 -34.31
C GLN A 330 -32.11 7.12 -34.47
N GLU A 331 -31.92 7.96 -33.43
CA GLU A 331 -32.07 9.41 -33.51
C GLU A 331 -30.74 10.19 -33.60
N ARG A 332 -29.58 9.57 -33.33
CA ARG A 332 -28.27 10.27 -33.38
C ARG A 332 -27.14 9.40 -33.97
N LYS A 333 -26.35 10.05 -34.86
CA LYS A 333 -25.33 9.46 -35.75
C LYS A 333 -24.52 8.32 -35.12
N ALA A 334 -24.66 7.12 -35.67
CA ALA A 334 -24.14 5.83 -35.17
C ALA A 334 -22.61 5.63 -35.28
N GLY A 335 -21.78 6.67 -35.10
CA GLY A 335 -20.32 6.60 -35.28
C GLY A 335 -19.51 6.46 -33.98
N GLU A 336 -19.89 7.17 -32.92
CA GLU A 336 -18.96 7.46 -31.81
C GLU A 336 -19.11 6.55 -30.58
N GLN A 337 -20.26 5.87 -30.40
CA GLN A 337 -20.57 5.19 -29.13
C GLN A 337 -20.34 3.66 -29.14
N SER A 338 -20.33 2.99 -30.29
CA SER A 338 -19.85 1.60 -30.39
C SER A 338 -18.41 1.46 -29.88
N PHE A 339 -17.60 2.51 -30.10
CA PHE A 339 -16.24 2.62 -29.57
C PHE A 339 -16.17 2.58 -28.03
N VAL A 340 -17.19 3.05 -27.31
CA VAL A 340 -17.17 3.09 -25.84
C VAL A 340 -17.28 1.69 -25.26
N THR A 341 -18.25 0.89 -25.68
CA THR A 341 -18.39 -0.51 -25.24
C THR A 341 -17.15 -1.33 -25.59
N ILE A 342 -16.64 -1.18 -26.82
CA ILE A 342 -15.38 -1.81 -27.27
C ILE A 342 -14.19 -1.39 -26.39
N THR A 343 -14.12 -0.13 -25.97
CA THR A 343 -13.01 0.35 -25.10
C THR A 343 -13.17 -0.09 -23.64
N MET A 344 -14.39 -0.22 -23.12
CA MET A 344 -14.66 -0.77 -21.78
C MET A 344 -14.32 -2.27 -21.71
N VAL A 345 -14.79 -3.06 -22.69
CA VAL A 345 -14.42 -4.47 -22.83
C VAL A 345 -12.91 -4.62 -23.05
N GLY A 346 -12.32 -3.76 -23.90
CA GLY A 346 -10.87 -3.70 -24.12
C GLY A 346 -10.06 -3.36 -22.88
N PHE A 347 -10.57 -2.53 -21.97
CA PHE A 347 -9.92 -2.22 -20.69
C PHE A 347 -10.10 -3.32 -19.64
N LEU A 348 -11.24 -4.03 -19.61
CA LEU A 348 -11.39 -5.23 -18.77
C LEU A 348 -10.47 -6.36 -19.24
N GLY A 349 -10.32 -6.53 -20.56
CA GLY A 349 -9.40 -7.48 -21.19
C GLY A 349 -7.91 -7.11 -21.06
N MET A 350 -7.56 -5.95 -20.52
CA MET A 350 -6.18 -5.64 -20.10
C MET A 350 -5.87 -6.32 -18.76
N SER A 351 -4.65 -6.81 -18.62
CA SER A 351 -4.17 -7.31 -17.32
C SER A 351 -4.14 -6.21 -16.26
N HIS A 352 -4.15 -6.56 -14.97
CA HIS A 352 -4.19 -5.55 -13.91
C HIS A 352 -3.03 -4.52 -14.00
N ALA A 353 -1.81 -4.98 -14.30
CA ALA A 353 -0.65 -4.10 -14.44
C ALA A 353 -0.73 -3.20 -15.68
N GLU A 354 -1.35 -3.67 -16.77
CA GLU A 354 -1.62 -2.83 -17.94
C GLU A 354 -2.69 -1.77 -17.64
N ARG A 355 -3.76 -2.11 -16.90
CA ARG A 355 -4.76 -1.12 -16.45
C ARG A 355 -4.12 -0.01 -15.61
N VAL A 356 -3.24 -0.35 -14.66
CA VAL A 356 -2.50 0.63 -13.84
C VAL A 356 -1.56 1.48 -14.71
N ALA A 357 -0.76 0.87 -15.58
CA ALA A 357 0.16 1.60 -16.47
C ALA A 357 -0.59 2.48 -17.50
N TYR A 358 -1.75 2.04 -17.97
CA TYR A 358 -2.61 2.80 -18.87
C TYR A 358 -3.28 3.96 -18.13
N ALA A 359 -3.78 3.77 -16.91
CA ALA A 359 -4.36 4.82 -16.08
C ALA A 359 -3.32 5.89 -15.70
N ALA A 360 -2.09 5.49 -15.35
CA ALA A 360 -0.98 6.42 -15.09
C ALA A 360 -0.62 7.29 -16.31
N LYS A 361 -0.80 6.75 -17.53
CA LYS A 361 -0.39 7.39 -18.79
C LYS A 361 -1.52 8.14 -19.50
N ASN A 362 -2.77 7.73 -19.30
CA ASN A 362 -3.97 8.26 -19.96
C ASN A 362 -5.13 8.47 -18.95
N PRO A 363 -4.95 9.16 -17.82
CA PRO A 363 -5.94 9.20 -16.74
C PRO A 363 -7.30 9.79 -17.18
N GLN A 364 -7.29 10.79 -18.07
CA GLN A 364 -8.53 11.33 -18.63
C GLN A 364 -9.35 10.26 -19.39
N ALA A 365 -8.71 9.40 -20.18
CA ALA A 365 -9.41 8.35 -20.92
C ALA A 365 -10.06 7.33 -19.98
N VAL A 366 -9.38 6.92 -18.89
CA VAL A 366 -9.96 6.02 -17.88
C VAL A 366 -11.10 6.71 -17.12
N SER A 367 -10.93 8.01 -16.79
CA SER A 367 -11.98 8.85 -16.20
C SER A 367 -13.24 8.90 -17.07
N ASP A 368 -13.08 9.03 -18.38
CA ASP A 368 -14.20 9.06 -19.33
C ASP A 368 -14.90 7.70 -19.47
N LEU A 369 -14.18 6.59 -19.32
CA LEU A 369 -14.79 5.26 -19.22
C LEU A 369 -15.57 5.09 -17.90
N CYS A 370 -15.02 5.50 -16.76
CA CYS A 370 -15.73 5.52 -15.46
C CYS A 370 -17.03 6.35 -15.51
N ASN A 371 -16.96 7.51 -16.16
CA ASN A 371 -18.08 8.40 -16.40
C ASN A 371 -19.19 7.73 -17.22
N ASN A 372 -18.85 7.11 -18.36
CA ASN A 372 -19.81 6.38 -19.17
C ASN A 372 -20.41 5.18 -18.42
N ALA A 373 -19.59 4.47 -17.63
CA ALA A 373 -20.06 3.37 -16.80
C ALA A 373 -21.10 3.80 -15.75
N LEU A 374 -20.82 4.85 -14.98
CA LEU A 374 -21.77 5.36 -13.98
C LEU A 374 -23.08 5.89 -14.59
N ARG A 375 -23.03 6.42 -15.82
CA ARG A 375 -24.25 6.76 -16.59
C ARG A 375 -25.10 5.52 -16.86
N LEU A 376 -24.50 4.43 -17.35
CA LEU A 376 -25.20 3.18 -17.62
C LEU A 376 -25.82 2.61 -16.33
N ILE A 377 -25.06 2.53 -15.24
CA ILE A 377 -25.56 2.01 -13.96
C ILE A 377 -26.82 2.78 -13.50
N ASN A 378 -26.79 4.11 -13.51
CA ASN A 378 -27.92 4.94 -13.08
C ASN A 378 -29.08 4.99 -14.10
N GLN A 379 -28.90 4.52 -15.34
CA GLN A 379 -29.96 4.45 -16.34
C GLN A 379 -30.82 3.19 -16.23
N GLY A 380 -30.24 2.04 -15.84
CA GLY A 380 -30.98 0.79 -15.66
C GLY A 380 -31.33 0.44 -14.20
N ARG A 381 -30.61 1.01 -13.21
CA ARG A 381 -31.03 0.96 -11.81
C ARG A 381 -32.20 1.89 -11.54
N ALA A 382 -32.75 1.79 -10.33
CA ALA A 382 -33.72 2.76 -9.85
C ALA A 382 -33.10 4.18 -9.84
N PRO A 383 -33.87 5.24 -10.16
CA PRO A 383 -33.41 6.61 -9.94
C PRO A 383 -33.05 6.81 -8.45
N ASN A 384 -32.11 7.71 -8.19
CA ASN A 384 -31.44 7.89 -6.89
C ASN A 384 -30.49 6.75 -6.48
N THR A 385 -29.76 6.16 -7.43
CA THR A 385 -28.58 5.34 -7.09
C THR A 385 -27.54 6.19 -6.33
N VAL A 386 -26.93 5.59 -5.31
CA VAL A 386 -25.90 6.21 -4.46
C VAL A 386 -24.53 5.66 -4.84
N PHE A 387 -23.62 6.53 -5.28
CA PHE A 387 -22.23 6.19 -5.59
C PHE A 387 -21.33 6.52 -4.39
N VAL A 388 -20.63 5.53 -3.83
CA VAL A 388 -19.76 5.68 -2.67
C VAL A 388 -18.30 5.50 -3.09
N LEU A 389 -17.47 6.50 -2.78
CA LEU A 389 -16.01 6.43 -2.86
C LEU A 389 -15.46 6.34 -1.43
N GLU A 390 -15.01 5.14 -1.05
CA GLU A 390 -14.41 4.91 0.27
C GLU A 390 -12.90 5.18 0.26
N ASP A 391 -12.44 5.81 1.36
CA ASP A 391 -11.04 6.01 1.74
C ASP A 391 -10.17 6.68 0.66
N LEU A 392 -10.69 7.79 0.11
CA LEU A 392 -10.02 8.66 -0.85
C LEU A 392 -8.65 9.19 -0.38
N HIS A 393 -8.36 9.16 0.93
CA HIS A 393 -7.04 9.46 1.48
C HIS A 393 -5.93 8.50 1.03
N HIS A 394 -6.29 7.36 0.42
CA HIS A 394 -5.38 6.42 -0.23
C HIS A 394 -5.27 6.64 -1.76
N ALA A 395 -5.94 7.65 -2.32
CA ALA A 395 -5.83 7.98 -3.73
C ALA A 395 -4.43 8.51 -4.09
N ASP A 396 -3.82 7.95 -5.15
CA ASP A 396 -2.57 8.46 -5.67
C ASP A 396 -2.75 9.85 -6.31
N ARG A 397 -1.70 10.66 -6.31
CA ARG A 397 -1.74 12.08 -6.71
C ARG A 397 -2.17 12.33 -8.17
N ILE A 398 -2.14 11.33 -9.04
CA ILE A 398 -2.62 11.46 -10.43
C ILE A 398 -4.07 11.02 -10.52
N SER A 399 -4.49 9.98 -9.80
CA SER A 399 -5.88 9.52 -9.78
C SER A 399 -6.83 10.53 -9.10
N GLU A 400 -6.43 11.10 -7.96
CA GLU A 400 -7.30 11.87 -7.06
C GLU A 400 -8.15 12.97 -7.76
N PRO A 401 -7.60 13.83 -8.64
CA PRO A 401 -8.40 14.86 -9.33
C PRO A 401 -9.45 14.30 -10.30
N PHE A 402 -9.27 13.08 -10.79
CA PHE A 402 -10.23 12.40 -11.67
C PHE A 402 -11.31 11.70 -10.86
N LEU A 403 -10.98 11.10 -9.70
CA LEU A 403 -11.99 10.51 -8.80
C LEU A 403 -13.08 11.53 -8.40
N HIS A 404 -12.66 12.76 -8.08
CA HIS A 404 -13.60 13.85 -7.78
C HIS A 404 -14.38 14.34 -9.01
N LYS A 405 -13.75 14.47 -10.18
CA LYS A 405 -14.46 14.77 -11.44
C LYS A 405 -15.49 13.71 -11.83
N ILE A 406 -15.26 12.45 -11.48
CA ILE A 406 -16.21 11.36 -11.74
C ILE A 406 -17.43 11.49 -10.82
N ALA A 407 -17.24 11.86 -9.55
CA ALA A 407 -18.36 12.15 -8.64
C ALA A 407 -19.15 13.42 -9.04
N GLU A 408 -18.44 14.48 -9.47
CA GLU A 408 -19.00 15.72 -10.04
C GLU A 408 -19.85 15.44 -11.29
N PHE A 409 -19.27 14.71 -12.24
CA PHE A 409 -19.96 14.25 -13.44
C PHE A 409 -21.18 13.38 -13.10
N TYR A 410 -21.08 12.51 -12.09
CA TYR A 410 -22.18 11.64 -11.68
C TYR A 410 -23.38 12.44 -11.17
N ILE A 411 -23.16 13.33 -10.20
CA ILE A 411 -24.20 14.23 -9.66
C ILE A 411 -24.83 15.04 -10.80
N ASN A 412 -24.02 15.72 -11.60
CA ASN A 412 -24.49 16.68 -12.60
C ASN A 412 -25.12 16.01 -13.84
N SER A 413 -24.61 14.84 -14.27
CA SER A 413 -25.12 14.15 -15.48
C SER A 413 -26.25 13.16 -15.22
N THR A 414 -26.35 12.59 -14.02
CA THR A 414 -27.25 11.45 -13.74
C THR A 414 -28.35 11.74 -12.73
N ARG A 415 -28.25 12.85 -11.98
CA ARG A 415 -29.07 13.19 -10.80
C ARG A 415 -28.91 12.25 -9.59
N GLY A 416 -28.03 11.25 -9.69
CA GLY A 416 -27.63 10.37 -8.58
C GLY A 416 -26.91 11.13 -7.45
N LYS A 417 -26.59 10.42 -6.36
CA LYS A 417 -25.96 11.00 -5.17
C LYS A 417 -24.57 10.42 -4.97
N ALA A 418 -23.60 11.22 -4.54
CA ALA A 418 -22.23 10.76 -4.23
C ALA A 418 -21.91 10.85 -2.73
N VAL A 419 -21.25 9.83 -2.17
CA VAL A 419 -20.76 9.76 -0.79
C VAL A 419 -19.24 9.61 -0.82
N LEU A 420 -18.52 10.51 -0.15
CA LEU A 420 -17.05 10.54 -0.14
C LEU A 420 -16.52 10.32 1.27
N SER A 421 -15.74 9.26 1.50
CA SER A 421 -15.07 8.97 2.79
C SER A 421 -13.64 9.52 2.79
N MET A 422 -13.29 10.31 3.81
CA MET A 422 -12.02 11.05 3.93
C MET A 422 -11.61 11.26 5.40
N ARG A 423 -10.39 11.74 5.65
CA ARG A 423 -9.90 11.98 7.03
C ARG A 423 -9.81 13.46 7.39
N PRO A 424 -10.08 13.88 8.65
CA PRO A 424 -9.93 15.27 9.08
C PRO A 424 -8.47 15.73 9.09
N GLU A 425 -7.52 14.79 9.27
CA GLU A 425 -6.08 15.07 9.10
C GLU A 425 -5.70 15.47 7.66
N GLU A 426 -6.63 15.34 6.70
CA GLU A 426 -6.63 16.02 5.40
C GLU A 426 -7.37 17.36 5.53
N THR A 427 -6.78 18.33 6.23
CA THR A 427 -7.19 19.76 6.29
C THR A 427 -7.07 20.50 4.94
N TYR A 428 -6.93 19.75 3.86
CA TYR A 428 -6.91 20.21 2.48
C TYR A 428 -7.94 19.43 1.67
N GLN A 429 -8.84 20.17 1.04
CA GLN A 429 -9.72 19.65 0.00
C GLN A 429 -9.11 19.94 -1.36
N SER A 430 -8.98 18.97 -2.26
CA SER A 430 -8.41 19.23 -3.59
C SER A 430 -9.19 20.29 -4.37
N THR A 431 -8.57 20.93 -5.36
CA THR A 431 -9.32 21.83 -6.27
C THR A 431 -10.42 21.08 -7.01
N ALA A 432 -10.24 19.78 -7.30
CA ALA A 432 -11.31 18.95 -7.84
C ALA A 432 -12.43 18.72 -6.79
N GLN A 433 -12.06 18.42 -5.54
CA GLN A 433 -13.02 18.26 -4.44
C GLN A 433 -13.78 19.55 -4.11
N ARG A 434 -13.13 20.72 -4.16
CA ARG A 434 -13.79 22.01 -3.94
C ARG A 434 -14.59 22.49 -5.14
N ASN A 435 -14.15 22.22 -6.37
CA ASN A 435 -15.01 22.42 -7.55
C ASN A 435 -16.30 21.57 -7.43
N LEU A 436 -16.20 20.32 -6.99
CA LEU A 436 -17.34 19.47 -6.69
C LEU A 436 -18.25 20.04 -5.58
N ILE A 437 -17.67 20.49 -4.45
CA ILE A 437 -18.43 21.08 -3.33
C ILE A 437 -19.04 22.44 -3.68
N HIS A 438 -18.40 23.26 -4.53
CA HIS A 438 -18.91 24.58 -4.93
C HIS A 438 -19.92 24.52 -6.09
N GLN A 439 -19.81 23.53 -6.98
CA GLN A 439 -20.81 23.30 -8.04
C GLN A 439 -22.05 22.57 -7.51
N THR A 440 -21.91 21.76 -6.46
CA THR A 440 -23.06 21.24 -5.74
C THR A 440 -23.66 22.36 -4.87
N PRO A 441 -24.97 22.64 -4.94
CA PRO A 441 -25.59 23.62 -4.03
C PRO A 441 -25.34 23.28 -2.56
N ALA A 442 -25.26 24.30 -1.70
CA ALA A 442 -24.95 24.11 -0.27
C ALA A 442 -26.09 23.38 0.47
N ASP A 443 -27.33 23.65 0.08
CA ASP A 443 -28.54 22.91 0.47
C ASP A 443 -28.59 21.48 -0.10
N ALA A 444 -27.81 21.19 -1.15
CA ALA A 444 -27.62 19.86 -1.71
C ALA A 444 -26.34 19.15 -1.20
N THR A 445 -25.67 19.66 -0.16
CA THR A 445 -24.41 19.10 0.36
C THR A 445 -24.51 18.72 1.84
N GLY A 446 -24.63 17.42 2.12
CA GLY A 446 -24.58 16.85 3.46
C GLY A 446 -23.14 16.67 3.97
N THR A 447 -22.93 16.81 5.28
CA THR A 447 -21.66 16.42 5.94
C THR A 447 -21.96 15.65 7.22
N VAL A 448 -21.26 14.54 7.42
CA VAL A 448 -21.30 13.72 8.64
C VAL A 448 -19.87 13.56 9.15
N SER A 449 -19.62 13.87 10.42
CA SER A 449 -18.28 13.81 11.01
C SER A 449 -18.21 12.94 12.26
N LEU A 450 -17.13 12.17 12.35
CA LEU A 450 -16.75 11.26 13.43
C LEU A 450 -15.44 11.72 14.10
N GLU A 451 -15.16 13.03 14.07
CA GLU A 451 -13.93 13.67 14.57
C GLU A 451 -13.59 13.37 16.05
N HIS A 452 -14.57 12.99 16.87
CA HIS A 452 -14.36 12.69 18.30
C HIS A 452 -14.31 11.19 18.62
N GLY A 453 -14.50 10.32 17.62
CA GLY A 453 -14.55 8.86 17.81
C GLY A 453 -15.81 8.39 18.55
N LEU A 454 -15.67 7.33 19.35
CA LEU A 454 -16.67 6.94 20.35
C LEU A 454 -16.15 7.32 21.73
N ASP A 455 -16.92 8.08 22.51
CA ASP A 455 -16.59 8.36 23.90
C ASP A 455 -16.85 7.13 24.77
N PHE A 456 -15.81 6.33 25.01
CA PHE A 456 -15.89 5.18 25.92
C PHE A 456 -15.73 5.57 27.40
N ALA A 457 -15.63 6.86 27.73
CA ALA A 457 -15.88 7.32 29.11
C ALA A 457 -17.39 7.31 29.45
N ASP A 458 -18.27 7.31 28.44
CA ASP A 458 -19.67 6.92 28.63
C ASP A 458 -19.73 5.42 29.00
N GLU A 459 -20.20 5.16 30.21
CA GLU A 459 -20.43 3.82 30.75
C GLU A 459 -21.33 2.98 29.84
N LYS A 460 -22.35 3.59 29.24
CA LYS A 460 -23.30 2.90 28.35
C LYS A 460 -22.64 2.53 27.03
N ILE A 461 -21.80 3.40 26.44
CA ILE A 461 -21.10 3.10 25.18
C ILE A 461 -20.07 1.99 25.41
N SER A 462 -19.29 2.06 26.50
CA SER A 462 -18.35 0.99 26.87
C SER A 462 -19.05 -0.34 27.19
N HIS A 463 -20.18 -0.30 27.93
CA HIS A 463 -21.02 -1.47 28.20
C HIS A 463 -21.53 -2.10 26.91
N ASP A 464 -22.28 -1.34 26.10
CA ASP A 464 -22.96 -1.89 24.93
C ASP A 464 -21.97 -2.38 23.87
N TYR A 465 -20.81 -1.74 23.72
CA TYR A 465 -19.76 -2.18 22.81
C TYR A 465 -19.13 -3.51 23.26
N ALA A 466 -18.79 -3.63 24.54
CA ALA A 466 -18.25 -4.88 25.10
C ALA A 466 -19.30 -6.01 25.07
N PHE A 467 -20.54 -5.70 25.46
CA PHE A 467 -21.66 -6.65 25.47
C PHE A 467 -21.97 -7.16 24.05
N HIS A 468 -22.09 -6.29 23.05
CA HIS A 468 -22.39 -6.70 21.67
C HIS A 468 -21.18 -7.27 20.90
N SER A 469 -19.96 -7.16 21.44
CA SER A 469 -18.80 -7.89 20.92
C SER A 469 -18.77 -9.35 21.40
N ILE A 470 -19.50 -9.69 22.48
CA ILE A 470 -19.69 -11.07 22.93
C ILE A 470 -20.76 -11.76 22.05
N PRO A 471 -20.55 -13.02 21.61
CA PRO A 471 -21.55 -13.76 20.84
C PRO A 471 -22.93 -13.82 21.50
N ALA A 472 -23.99 -13.62 20.71
CA ALA A 472 -25.38 -13.57 21.17
C ALA A 472 -25.83 -14.80 22.01
N SER A 473 -25.26 -15.98 21.75
CA SER A 473 -25.51 -17.22 22.49
C SER A 473 -24.99 -17.20 23.94
N LEU A 474 -23.95 -16.41 24.22
CA LEU A 474 -23.34 -16.31 25.55
C LEU A 474 -23.96 -15.20 26.40
N ARG A 475 -24.52 -14.17 25.76
CA ARG A 475 -25.07 -12.97 26.42
C ARG A 475 -26.60 -12.90 26.50
N ARG A 476 -27.32 -13.91 26.02
CA ARG A 476 -28.76 -14.05 26.28
C ARG A 476 -28.99 -14.14 27.80
N GLU A 477 -29.94 -13.34 28.30
CA GLU A 477 -30.42 -13.31 29.70
C GLU A 477 -29.39 -12.93 30.77
N ARG A 478 -28.13 -12.62 30.40
CA ARG A 478 -27.05 -12.22 31.30
C ARG A 478 -26.75 -10.71 31.21
N ARG A 479 -26.15 -10.17 32.28
CA ARG A 479 -25.60 -8.80 32.35
C ARG A 479 -24.08 -8.80 32.22
N LEU A 480 -23.49 -7.67 31.84
CA LEU A 480 -22.04 -7.50 31.85
C LEU A 480 -21.57 -7.06 33.25
N GLY A 481 -20.42 -7.58 33.70
CA GLY A 481 -19.72 -7.08 34.88
C GLY A 481 -19.03 -5.73 34.62
N GLU A 482 -18.73 -4.96 35.67
CA GLU A 482 -18.28 -3.55 35.58
C GLU A 482 -16.92 -3.33 34.87
N TRP A 483 -16.22 -4.41 34.51
CA TRP A 483 -14.91 -4.41 33.86
C TRP A 483 -14.86 -3.63 32.54
N HIS A 484 -15.99 -3.49 31.83
CA HIS A 484 -16.07 -2.66 30.62
C HIS A 484 -15.72 -1.19 30.89
N ARG A 485 -15.97 -0.65 32.10
CA ARG A 485 -15.62 0.73 32.46
C ARG A 485 -14.12 0.97 32.37
N LYS A 486 -13.31 0.02 32.85
CA LYS A 486 -11.84 0.13 32.80
C LYS A 486 -11.32 -0.01 31.37
N LEU A 487 -11.94 -0.84 30.53
CA LEU A 487 -11.64 -0.86 29.09
C LEU A 487 -11.97 0.48 28.43
N GLY A 488 -13.10 1.10 28.78
CA GLY A 488 -13.48 2.39 28.24
C GLY A 488 -12.51 3.52 28.59
N GLN A 489 -12.08 3.59 29.86
CA GLN A 489 -11.02 4.50 30.32
C GLN A 489 -9.69 4.35 29.54
N LEU A 490 -9.36 3.13 29.11
CA LEU A 490 -8.14 2.84 28.34
C LEU A 490 -8.31 3.10 26.84
N ALA A 491 -9.50 2.85 26.29
CA ALA A 491 -9.82 3.13 24.90
C ALA A 491 -10.01 4.62 24.59
N LYS A 492 -10.48 5.39 25.58
CA LYS A 492 -10.86 6.81 25.49
C LYS A 492 -11.82 7.05 24.32
N ASN A 493 -11.29 7.49 23.18
CA ASN A 493 -12.03 7.87 21.98
C ASN A 493 -11.98 6.81 20.87
N SER A 494 -11.17 5.75 21.00
CA SER A 494 -10.70 4.93 19.86
C SER A 494 -11.34 3.53 19.79
N PRO A 495 -12.22 3.26 18.81
CA PRO A 495 -12.82 1.94 18.63
C PRO A 495 -11.80 0.84 18.32
N TRP A 496 -10.66 1.18 17.70
CA TRP A 496 -9.57 0.22 17.45
C TRP A 496 -8.90 -0.26 18.75
N VAL A 497 -8.68 0.65 19.71
CA VAL A 497 -8.12 0.29 21.03
C VAL A 497 -9.13 -0.56 21.79
N MET A 498 -10.41 -0.15 21.83
CA MET A 498 -11.49 -0.92 22.46
C MET A 498 -11.62 -2.32 21.86
N LYS A 499 -11.62 -2.44 20.52
CA LYS A 499 -11.64 -3.73 19.82
C LYS A 499 -10.44 -4.59 20.18
N THR A 500 -9.22 -4.04 20.18
CA THR A 500 -7.99 -4.78 20.49
C THR A 500 -8.01 -5.35 21.92
N MET A 501 -8.58 -4.62 22.88
CA MET A 501 -8.79 -5.14 24.24
C MET A 501 -9.94 -6.14 24.33
N MET A 502 -11.03 -5.95 23.58
CA MET A 502 -12.11 -6.93 23.49
C MET A 502 -11.69 -8.24 22.83
N ASP A 503 -10.80 -8.20 21.83
CA ASP A 503 -10.19 -9.40 21.23
C ASP A 503 -9.44 -10.22 22.31
N ALA A 504 -8.77 -9.56 23.26
CA ALA A 504 -8.09 -10.22 24.39
C ALA A 504 -9.04 -10.70 25.51
N VAL A 505 -10.17 -10.02 25.73
CA VAL A 505 -11.26 -10.53 26.60
C VAL A 505 -11.87 -11.80 26.00
N LEU A 506 -11.99 -11.83 24.67
CA LEU A 506 -12.58 -12.93 23.89
C LEU A 506 -11.56 -14.04 23.54
N GLU A 507 -10.34 -13.98 24.08
CA GLU A 507 -9.28 -14.99 23.90
C GLU A 507 -9.79 -16.37 24.33
N LYS A 508 -9.57 -17.39 23.49
CA LYS A 508 -10.03 -18.76 23.71
C LYS A 508 -8.90 -19.70 24.12
N ASP A 509 -9.24 -20.69 24.95
CA ASP A 509 -8.37 -21.83 25.24
C ASP A 509 -8.33 -22.83 24.06
N LYS A 510 -7.41 -23.79 24.13
CA LYS A 510 -7.26 -24.88 23.15
C LYS A 510 -8.46 -25.84 23.07
N ARG A 511 -9.51 -25.63 23.85
CA ARG A 511 -10.78 -26.39 23.84
C ARG A 511 -11.94 -25.54 23.31
N GLY A 512 -11.70 -24.29 22.93
CA GLY A 512 -12.70 -23.35 22.41
C GLY A 512 -13.48 -22.57 23.47
N ASN A 513 -13.17 -22.75 24.76
CA ASN A 513 -13.76 -22.00 25.87
C ASN A 513 -13.12 -20.60 25.94
N TYR A 514 -13.83 -19.63 26.51
CA TYR A 514 -13.27 -18.29 26.73
C TYR A 514 -12.34 -18.32 27.95
N ARG A 515 -11.07 -17.96 27.75
CA ARG A 515 -10.02 -17.99 28.77
C ARG A 515 -10.27 -16.96 29.87
N HIS A 516 -10.77 -15.79 29.49
CA HIS A 516 -10.88 -14.63 30.36
C HIS A 516 -12.31 -14.26 30.76
N LEU A 517 -13.34 -14.89 30.19
CA LEU A 517 -14.74 -14.71 30.61
C LEU A 517 -15.15 -15.73 31.68
N ILE A 518 -15.80 -15.24 32.74
CA ILE A 518 -16.52 -16.05 33.72
C ILE A 518 -18.01 -15.86 33.43
N ILE A 519 -18.66 -16.90 32.92
CA ILE A 519 -20.07 -16.86 32.48
C ILE A 519 -20.91 -17.58 33.55
N ASP A 520 -21.62 -16.81 34.37
CA ASP A 520 -22.52 -17.28 35.43
C ASP A 520 -23.96 -17.49 34.88
N GLU A 521 -24.93 -17.90 35.69
CA GLU A 521 -26.34 -17.87 35.30
C GLU A 521 -26.84 -16.45 34.99
N SER A 522 -26.34 -15.42 35.69
CA SER A 522 -26.88 -14.06 35.62
C SER A 522 -25.91 -12.99 35.08
N THR A 523 -24.59 -13.24 35.11
CA THR A 523 -23.56 -12.25 34.73
C THR A 523 -22.48 -12.82 33.81
N ILE A 524 -21.75 -11.91 33.18
CA ILE A 524 -20.50 -12.16 32.44
C ILE A 524 -19.42 -11.29 33.05
N GLU A 525 -18.62 -11.90 33.92
CA GLU A 525 -17.44 -11.30 34.54
C GLU A 525 -16.17 -11.63 33.75
N VAL A 526 -15.05 -11.00 34.12
CA VAL A 526 -13.71 -11.40 33.67
C VAL A 526 -12.87 -11.95 34.81
N THR A 527 -11.81 -12.70 34.49
CA THR A 527 -10.91 -13.22 35.51
C THR A 527 -10.14 -12.10 36.23
N ASN A 528 -9.94 -12.25 37.55
CA ASN A 528 -9.11 -11.34 38.37
C ASN A 528 -7.66 -11.20 37.86
N GLU A 529 -7.17 -12.16 37.07
CA GLU A 529 -5.89 -12.08 36.36
C GLU A 529 -5.91 -10.98 35.27
N LEU A 530 -7.01 -10.86 34.52
CA LEU A 530 -7.15 -9.83 33.49
C LEU A 530 -7.38 -8.45 34.11
N LEU A 531 -8.22 -8.33 35.14
CA LEU A 531 -8.43 -7.05 35.85
C LEU A 531 -7.12 -6.42 36.31
N ARG A 532 -6.27 -7.19 36.99
CA ARG A 532 -4.96 -6.69 37.48
C ARG A 532 -4.01 -6.27 36.36
N ARG A 533 -4.09 -6.89 35.17
CA ARG A 533 -3.32 -6.47 33.98
C ARG A 533 -3.88 -5.23 33.29
N LEU A 534 -5.15 -4.90 33.51
CA LEU A 534 -5.73 -3.64 33.05
C LEU A 534 -5.43 -2.52 34.05
N GLU A 535 -5.33 -2.84 35.34
CA GLU A 535 -4.94 -1.91 36.41
C GLU A 535 -3.49 -1.41 36.32
N THR A 536 -2.55 -2.19 35.76
CA THR A 536 -1.15 -1.74 35.55
C THR A 536 -0.98 -0.68 34.46
N ILE A 537 -2.02 -0.43 33.65
CA ILE A 537 -1.99 0.52 32.54
C ILE A 537 -2.49 1.89 33.01
N ASP A 538 -1.59 2.89 33.00
CA ASP A 538 -1.92 4.30 33.27
C ASP A 538 -2.72 4.90 32.10
N PRO A 539 -3.97 5.37 32.33
CA PRO A 539 -4.74 6.03 31.29
C PRO A 539 -4.22 7.44 30.94
N ASN A 540 -3.33 8.07 31.71
CA ASN A 540 -2.95 9.48 31.48
C ASN A 540 -1.69 9.67 30.63
N SER A 541 -0.78 8.70 30.60
CA SER A 541 0.41 8.76 29.76
C SER A 541 0.09 8.82 28.25
N SER A 542 0.87 9.59 27.48
CA SER A 542 0.71 9.76 26.03
C SER A 542 1.15 8.53 25.22
N THR A 543 1.86 7.61 25.87
CA THR A 543 1.93 6.20 25.52
C THR A 543 1.11 5.48 26.62
N ASP A 544 0.26 4.49 26.37
CA ASP A 544 0.78 3.19 25.98
C ASP A 544 -0.29 2.16 25.57
N ILE A 545 -0.31 1.85 24.27
CA ILE A 545 -0.45 0.46 23.82
C ILE A 545 0.90 -0.28 23.90
N ALA A 546 2.03 0.45 23.87
CA ALA A 546 3.36 -0.16 23.84
C ALA A 546 3.71 -0.83 25.17
N THR A 547 3.54 -0.19 26.33
CA THR A 547 3.79 -0.80 27.66
C THR A 547 2.88 -2.01 27.93
N TYR A 548 1.59 -1.96 27.57
CA TYR A 548 0.71 -3.15 27.64
C TYR A 548 1.28 -4.33 26.84
N PHE A 549 1.71 -4.08 25.60
CA PHE A 549 2.36 -5.13 24.80
C PHE A 549 3.78 -5.46 25.28
N HIS A 550 4.56 -4.53 25.82
CA HIS A 550 5.88 -4.81 26.40
C HIS A 550 5.77 -5.76 27.60
N GLU A 551 4.79 -5.55 28.49
CA GLU A 551 4.51 -6.47 29.60
C GLU A 551 4.05 -7.83 29.07
N ARG A 552 3.10 -7.87 28.12
CA ARG A 552 2.65 -9.13 27.50
C ARG A 552 3.77 -9.86 26.74
N ILE A 553 4.72 -9.16 26.09
CA ILE A 553 5.87 -9.74 25.38
C ILE A 553 6.94 -10.20 26.38
N ALA A 554 7.18 -9.47 27.47
CA ALA A 554 8.07 -9.91 28.55
C ALA A 554 7.55 -11.17 29.25
N ASN A 555 6.23 -11.33 29.34
CA ASN A 555 5.54 -12.50 29.87
C ASN A 555 5.42 -13.68 28.87
N LEU A 556 5.66 -13.48 27.55
CA LEU A 556 5.71 -14.60 26.61
C LEU A 556 6.87 -15.56 26.96
N PRO A 557 6.68 -16.90 26.86
CA PRO A 557 7.78 -17.85 27.00
C PRO A 557 8.93 -17.54 26.04
N SER A 558 10.16 -17.91 26.42
CA SER A 558 11.40 -17.48 25.76
C SER A 558 11.46 -17.77 24.26
N THR A 559 10.91 -18.90 23.81
CA THR A 559 10.87 -19.28 22.39
C THR A 559 9.83 -18.47 21.59
N PRO A 560 8.52 -18.46 21.94
CA PRO A 560 7.53 -17.54 21.36
C PRO A 560 8.01 -16.08 21.27
N ARG A 561 8.63 -15.58 22.34
CA ARG A 561 9.17 -14.22 22.42
C ARG A 561 10.29 -13.98 21.39
N GLN A 562 11.23 -14.92 21.27
CA GLN A 562 12.32 -14.82 20.29
C GLN A 562 11.82 -14.97 18.84
N ILE A 563 10.78 -15.78 18.59
CA ILE A 563 10.12 -15.85 17.29
C ILE A 563 9.52 -14.49 16.92
N LEU A 564 8.70 -13.91 17.80
CA LEU A 564 8.08 -12.60 17.60
C LEU A 564 9.14 -11.49 17.38
N GLN A 565 10.21 -11.49 18.18
CA GLN A 565 11.35 -10.58 18.02
C GLN A 565 12.09 -10.77 16.69
N SER A 566 12.15 -12.00 16.16
CA SER A 566 12.75 -12.29 14.86
C SER A 566 11.91 -11.76 13.70
N ILE A 567 10.58 -11.91 13.75
CA ILE A 567 9.64 -11.33 12.77
C ILE A 567 9.81 -9.80 12.68
N ALA A 568 9.89 -9.12 13.82
CA ALA A 568 10.06 -7.67 13.86
C ALA A 568 11.44 -7.21 13.36
N LEU A 569 12.50 -7.99 13.62
CA LEU A 569 13.85 -7.76 13.08
C LEU A 569 13.93 -7.92 11.55
N MET A 570 13.09 -8.79 10.97
CA MET A 570 13.01 -9.05 9.53
C MET A 570 12.11 -8.08 8.75
N GLY A 571 11.53 -7.06 9.38
CA GLY A 571 10.62 -6.13 8.70
C GLY A 571 9.15 -6.57 8.71
N ASN A 572 8.70 -7.14 9.83
CA ASN A 572 7.30 -7.37 10.20
C ASN A 572 6.58 -8.53 9.52
N LYS A 573 7.22 -9.22 8.57
CA LYS A 573 6.67 -10.40 7.90
C LYS A 573 7.73 -11.49 7.85
N ALA A 574 7.34 -12.72 8.15
CA ALA A 574 8.18 -13.91 8.01
C ALA A 574 7.38 -15.05 7.37
N THR A 575 7.93 -15.76 6.38
CA THR A 575 7.29 -16.99 5.88
C THR A 575 7.32 -18.11 6.93
N SER A 576 6.50 -19.13 6.75
CA SER A 576 6.47 -20.33 7.60
C SER A 576 7.85 -20.98 7.64
N LYS A 577 8.54 -21.09 6.49
CA LYS A 577 9.95 -21.50 6.40
C LYS A 577 10.88 -20.67 7.25
N GLN A 578 10.74 -19.35 7.19
CA GLN A 578 11.54 -18.47 8.03
C GLN A 578 11.20 -18.70 9.51
N ILE A 579 9.95 -18.95 9.88
CA ILE A 579 9.50 -19.28 11.25
C ILE A 579 9.97 -20.66 11.74
N GLU A 580 9.94 -21.70 10.90
CA GLU A 580 10.48 -23.03 11.20
C GLU A 580 11.99 -22.98 11.34
N GLU A 581 12.68 -22.21 10.50
CA GLU A 581 14.14 -22.04 10.58
C GLU A 581 14.56 -21.13 11.75
N ILE A 582 13.73 -20.16 12.13
CA ILE A 582 13.81 -19.41 13.40
C ILE A 582 13.65 -20.37 14.59
N TRP A 583 12.66 -21.27 14.55
CA TRP A 583 12.43 -22.26 15.59
C TRP A 583 13.62 -23.20 15.75
N ASN A 584 14.13 -23.77 14.66
CA ASN A 584 15.33 -24.62 14.61
C ASN A 584 16.56 -23.88 15.18
N MET A 585 16.71 -22.59 14.86
CA MET A 585 17.75 -21.69 15.34
C MET A 585 17.68 -21.39 16.85
N ILE A 586 16.47 -21.34 17.42
CA ILE A 586 16.23 -21.09 18.85
C ILE A 586 16.37 -22.37 19.67
N MET A 587 15.70 -23.46 19.26
CA MET A 587 15.52 -24.66 20.09
C MET A 587 16.74 -25.59 20.12
N GLN A 588 17.55 -25.62 19.05
CA GLN A 588 18.81 -26.38 18.98
C GLN A 588 18.73 -27.90 19.28
N GLN A 589 17.52 -28.48 19.27
CA GLN A 589 17.23 -29.89 19.53
C GLN A 589 16.25 -30.43 18.46
N ARG A 590 15.80 -31.68 18.58
CA ARG A 590 14.83 -32.27 17.64
C ARG A 590 13.55 -31.44 17.56
N PHE A 591 13.08 -31.23 16.34
CA PHE A 591 11.82 -30.55 16.06
C PHE A 591 10.65 -31.31 16.70
N SER A 592 9.83 -30.59 17.48
CA SER A 592 8.57 -31.05 18.03
C SER A 592 7.45 -30.24 17.38
N PRO A 593 6.61 -30.84 16.51
CA PRO A 593 5.51 -30.13 15.86
C PRO A 593 4.51 -29.57 16.87
N GLU A 594 4.30 -30.28 17.99
CA GLU A 594 3.37 -29.87 19.05
C GLU A 594 3.86 -28.61 19.78
N ASP A 595 5.15 -28.57 20.15
CA ASP A 595 5.75 -27.39 20.80
C ASP A 595 5.86 -26.20 19.84
N PHE A 596 6.16 -26.46 18.56
CA PHE A 596 6.17 -25.44 17.51
C PHE A 596 4.78 -24.80 17.34
N MET A 597 3.75 -25.62 17.12
CA MET A 597 2.37 -25.15 16.97
C MET A 597 1.84 -24.50 18.25
N ALA A 598 2.23 -24.98 19.43
CA ALA A 598 1.91 -24.32 20.69
C ALA A 598 2.59 -22.94 20.84
N ALA A 599 3.84 -22.80 20.38
CA ALA A 599 4.57 -21.54 20.44
C ALA A 599 4.05 -20.51 19.44
N ILE A 600 3.69 -20.92 18.23
CA ILE A 600 3.07 -20.05 17.21
C ILE A 600 1.62 -19.71 17.59
N GLY A 601 0.86 -20.68 18.09
CA GLY A 601 -0.47 -20.46 18.66
C GLY A 601 -0.48 -19.34 19.70
N ALA A 602 0.43 -19.39 20.68
CA ALA A 602 0.54 -18.36 21.72
C ALA A 602 0.83 -16.93 21.20
N ILE A 603 1.37 -16.75 19.99
CA ILE A 603 1.61 -15.43 19.39
C ILE A 603 0.42 -14.97 18.52
N ILE A 604 -0.33 -15.92 17.94
CA ILE A 604 -1.58 -15.63 17.21
C ILE A 604 -2.72 -15.34 18.20
N GLU A 605 -2.95 -16.25 19.15
CA GLU A 605 -3.94 -16.14 20.24
C GLU A 605 -3.73 -14.84 21.03
N GLY A 606 -2.47 -14.46 21.26
CA GLY A 606 -2.11 -13.21 21.94
C GLY A 606 -2.29 -11.93 21.11
N GLY A 607 -2.56 -12.02 19.79
CA GLY A 607 -2.81 -10.85 18.93
C GLY A 607 -1.58 -9.98 18.63
N TYR A 608 -0.37 -10.56 18.64
CA TYR A 608 0.85 -9.85 18.22
C TYR A 608 1.11 -10.02 16.72
N ILE A 609 0.81 -11.23 16.20
CA ILE A 609 0.86 -11.56 14.78
C ILE A 609 -0.51 -12.02 14.30
N LYS A 610 -0.88 -11.58 13.10
CA LYS A 610 -1.85 -12.32 12.30
C LYS A 610 -1.07 -13.26 11.40
N LYS A 611 -1.61 -14.46 11.15
CA LYS A 611 -1.31 -15.12 9.89
C LYS A 611 -1.76 -14.17 8.77
N ASP A 612 -1.00 -14.11 7.68
CA ASP A 612 -1.58 -13.76 6.39
C ASP A 612 -2.75 -14.71 6.11
N GLU A 613 -3.55 -14.37 5.14
CA GLU A 613 -4.80 -15.07 4.84
C GLU A 613 -4.61 -16.55 4.43
N LEU A 614 -3.35 -16.97 4.26
CA LEU A 614 -2.91 -18.31 4.02
C LEU A 614 -2.49 -19.06 5.28
N GLY A 615 -1.91 -18.31 6.20
CA GLY A 615 -0.86 -18.84 7.05
C GLY A 615 0.41 -19.31 6.34
N THR A 616 0.81 -18.69 5.22
CA THR A 616 2.21 -18.79 4.75
C THR A 616 3.10 -17.81 5.46
N LYS A 617 2.62 -16.60 5.73
CA LYS A 617 3.39 -15.49 6.28
C LYS A 617 2.79 -15.13 7.62
N TYR A 618 3.63 -14.94 8.62
CA TYR A 618 3.25 -14.40 9.90
C TYR A 618 3.63 -12.93 9.87
N GLU A 619 2.64 -12.05 9.96
CA GLU A 619 2.83 -10.61 9.90
C GLU A 619 2.33 -9.95 11.19
N LEU A 620 3.02 -8.91 11.65
CA LEU A 620 2.60 -8.20 12.85
C LEU A 620 1.18 -7.61 12.65
N GLN A 621 0.32 -7.73 13.66
CA GLN A 621 -1.12 -7.42 13.51
C GLN A 621 -1.40 -5.95 13.13
N HIS A 622 -0.50 -5.02 13.50
CA HIS A 622 -0.58 -3.60 13.17
C HIS A 622 0.84 -3.01 12.95
N GLU A 623 0.97 -1.96 12.13
CA GLU A 623 2.29 -1.39 11.77
C GLU A 623 3.09 -0.86 12.99
N SER A 624 2.39 -0.35 14.02
CA SER A 624 3.01 0.09 15.27
C SER A 624 3.67 -1.04 16.07
N MET A 625 3.27 -2.30 15.87
CA MET A 625 3.81 -3.45 16.61
C MET A 625 5.30 -3.67 16.35
N GLN A 626 5.86 -3.18 15.23
CA GLN A 626 7.31 -3.30 15.00
C GLN A 626 8.12 -2.58 16.06
N ALA A 627 7.79 -1.31 16.32
CA ALA A 627 8.52 -0.48 17.27
C ALA A 627 8.41 -1.05 18.69
N ILE A 628 7.22 -1.57 19.04
CA ILE A 628 6.92 -2.21 20.32
C ILE A 628 7.74 -3.49 20.50
N VAL A 629 7.70 -4.40 19.52
CA VAL A 629 8.44 -5.67 19.60
C VAL A 629 9.95 -5.44 19.59
N LEU A 630 10.46 -4.51 18.78
CA LEU A 630 11.89 -4.15 18.78
C LEU A 630 12.31 -3.41 20.06
N GLY A 631 11.40 -2.63 20.66
CA GLY A 631 11.59 -1.96 21.96
C GLY A 631 11.70 -2.94 23.13
N SER A 632 11.04 -4.10 23.04
CA SER A 632 11.19 -5.19 24.02
C SER A 632 12.59 -5.82 24.08
N ILE A 633 13.48 -5.53 23.12
CA ILE A 633 14.85 -6.07 23.07
C ILE A 633 15.82 -5.06 23.70
N SER A 634 15.81 -4.99 25.04
CA SER A 634 16.58 -3.99 25.80
C SER A 634 18.10 -4.15 25.71
N ASP A 635 18.64 -5.34 25.43
CA ASP A 635 20.06 -5.57 25.21
C ASP A 635 20.43 -5.54 23.71
N LYS A 636 21.36 -4.66 23.35
CA LYS A 636 21.94 -4.55 22.00
C LYS A 636 22.74 -5.80 21.60
N GLU A 637 23.42 -6.47 22.53
CA GLU A 637 24.20 -7.68 22.23
C GLU A 637 23.28 -8.89 22.00
N GLN A 638 22.19 -9.04 22.77
CA GLN A 638 21.11 -9.98 22.48
C GLN A 638 20.49 -9.72 21.10
N LYS A 639 20.11 -8.47 20.80
CA LYS A 639 19.55 -8.06 19.50
C LYS A 639 20.46 -8.46 18.34
N ARG A 640 21.77 -8.18 18.48
CA ARG A 640 22.78 -8.59 17.51
C ARG A 640 22.90 -10.10 17.37
N ARG A 641 23.01 -10.84 18.49
CA ARG A 641 23.17 -12.31 18.47
C ARG A 641 21.99 -12.98 17.76
N LEU A 642 20.77 -12.48 17.98
CA LEU A 642 19.59 -12.92 17.26
C LEU A 642 19.71 -12.60 15.77
N ALA A 643 19.99 -11.34 15.39
CA ALA A 643 20.20 -10.95 13.99
C ALA A 643 21.31 -11.75 13.27
N THR A 644 22.44 -12.03 13.93
CA THR A 644 23.54 -12.83 13.36
C THR A 644 23.14 -14.28 13.13
N LYS A 645 22.42 -14.89 14.09
CA LYS A 645 21.88 -16.24 13.91
C LYS A 645 20.85 -16.28 12.77
N LEU A 646 19.93 -15.31 12.71
CA LEU A 646 18.91 -15.18 11.66
C LEU A 646 19.55 -15.10 10.28
N TYR A 647 20.44 -14.12 10.07
CA TYR A 647 21.07 -13.94 8.76
C TYR A 647 21.92 -15.14 8.35
N ALA A 648 22.61 -15.80 9.30
CA ALA A 648 23.37 -17.02 9.01
C ALA A 648 22.50 -18.27 8.72
N LYS A 649 21.18 -18.18 8.88
CA LYS A 649 20.25 -19.32 8.73
C LYS A 649 19.21 -19.12 7.63
N ILE A 650 18.76 -17.88 7.40
CA ILE A 650 17.75 -17.51 6.39
C ILE A 650 18.12 -16.26 5.57
N GLY A 651 19.34 -15.72 5.71
CA GLY A 651 19.72 -14.42 5.15
C GLY A 651 19.58 -14.28 3.63
N ASP A 652 19.82 -15.36 2.89
CA ASP A 652 19.69 -15.41 1.43
C ASP A 652 18.24 -15.66 0.96
N ASP A 653 17.34 -16.09 1.87
CA ASP A 653 15.91 -16.35 1.64
C ASP A 653 15.03 -15.10 1.94
N LEU A 654 15.65 -13.95 2.26
CA LEU A 654 14.98 -12.70 2.61
C LEU A 654 14.81 -11.76 1.40
N GLU A 655 13.80 -10.88 1.45
CA GLU A 655 13.78 -9.68 0.62
C GLU A 655 15.00 -8.79 0.92
N PRO A 656 15.60 -8.08 -0.06
CA PRO A 656 16.80 -7.27 0.15
C PRO A 656 16.66 -6.28 1.33
N LEU A 657 15.51 -5.63 1.49
CA LEU A 657 15.25 -4.70 2.60
C LEU A 657 15.25 -5.38 3.99
N ALA A 658 14.81 -6.64 4.06
CA ALA A 658 14.83 -7.44 5.29
C ALA A 658 16.25 -7.95 5.59
N ALA A 659 16.96 -8.44 4.58
CA ALA A 659 18.38 -8.80 4.68
C ALA A 659 19.24 -7.60 5.11
N HIS A 660 18.99 -6.41 4.55
CA HIS A 660 19.65 -5.14 4.92
C HIS A 660 19.40 -4.76 6.38
N GLY A 661 18.16 -4.87 6.87
CA GLY A 661 17.81 -4.64 8.27
C GLY A 661 18.57 -5.55 9.25
N LEU A 662 18.72 -6.83 8.91
CA LEU A 662 19.56 -7.75 9.70
C LEU A 662 21.05 -7.41 9.59
N LEU A 663 21.58 -7.22 8.37
CA LEU A 663 23.01 -6.96 8.13
C LEU A 663 23.50 -5.68 8.81
N THR A 664 22.72 -4.60 8.77
CA THR A 664 23.02 -3.38 9.55
C THR A 664 22.98 -3.63 11.06
N THR A 665 22.00 -4.38 11.57
CA THR A 665 21.93 -4.77 13.00
C THR A 665 23.11 -5.65 13.44
N ILE A 666 23.64 -6.50 12.57
CA ILE A 666 24.84 -7.31 12.82
C ILE A 666 26.10 -6.43 12.89
N THR A 667 26.21 -5.47 11.98
CA THR A 667 27.41 -4.66 11.75
C THR A 667 27.46 -3.38 12.59
N ASP A 668 26.40 -2.97 13.29
CA ASP A 668 26.35 -1.84 14.25
C ASP A 668 27.06 -2.10 15.61
N THR A 669 28.09 -2.97 15.65
CA THR A 669 28.83 -3.26 16.88
C THR A 669 30.33 -3.40 16.70
N ASP A 670 31.07 -2.95 17.71
CA ASP A 670 32.51 -2.67 17.63
C ASP A 670 33.44 -3.92 17.66
N LYS A 671 32.88 -5.13 17.53
CA LYS A 671 33.69 -6.36 17.45
C LYS A 671 34.08 -6.62 15.99
N ARG A 672 35.30 -6.20 15.61
CA ARG A 672 35.92 -6.31 14.26
C ARG A 672 35.52 -7.57 13.47
N THR A 673 35.60 -8.75 14.11
CA THR A 673 35.31 -10.06 13.47
C THR A 673 33.88 -10.22 12.95
N GLY A 674 32.90 -9.48 13.47
CA GLY A 674 31.53 -9.47 12.93
C GLY A 674 31.39 -8.55 11.73
N ALA A 675 31.96 -7.34 11.83
CA ALA A 675 31.90 -6.33 10.78
C ALA A 675 32.61 -6.78 9.49
N GLU A 676 33.85 -7.28 9.61
CA GLU A 676 34.66 -7.72 8.47
C GLU A 676 34.05 -8.94 7.75
N LYS A 677 33.43 -9.89 8.49
CA LYS A 677 32.82 -11.10 7.90
C LYS A 677 31.59 -10.79 7.05
N TYR A 678 30.69 -9.92 7.52
CA TYR A 678 29.40 -9.67 6.88
C TYR A 678 29.37 -8.44 5.96
N LEU A 679 30.48 -7.69 5.86
CA LEU A 679 30.59 -6.54 4.97
C LEU A 679 30.24 -6.87 3.50
N PRO A 680 30.78 -7.90 2.82
CA PRO A 680 30.48 -8.13 1.40
C PRO A 680 28.99 -8.43 1.13
N ALA A 681 28.30 -9.05 2.10
CA ALA A 681 26.86 -9.27 2.04
C ALA A 681 26.09 -7.95 2.21
N LEU A 682 26.52 -7.08 3.13
CA LEU A 682 25.97 -5.72 3.27
C LEU A 682 26.21 -4.88 2.01
N GLU A 683 27.36 -5.02 1.35
CA GLU A 683 27.69 -4.31 0.09
C GLU A 683 26.74 -4.69 -1.04
N LYS A 684 26.58 -6.00 -1.31
CA LYS A 684 25.62 -6.53 -2.28
C LYS A 684 24.20 -6.06 -1.96
N THR A 685 23.72 -6.36 -0.75
CA THR A 685 22.32 -6.13 -0.36
C THR A 685 21.97 -4.65 -0.34
N THR A 686 22.88 -3.78 0.12
CA THR A 686 22.65 -2.32 0.08
C THR A 686 22.55 -1.82 -1.36
N SER A 687 23.38 -2.33 -2.28
CA SER A 687 23.35 -1.96 -3.70
C SER A 687 22.02 -2.36 -4.36
N GLU A 688 21.51 -3.55 -4.05
CA GLU A 688 20.19 -4.02 -4.50
C GLU A 688 19.05 -3.16 -3.93
N CYS A 689 19.10 -2.80 -2.64
CA CYS A 689 18.11 -1.94 -2.00
C CYS A 689 18.11 -0.50 -2.54
N LEU A 690 19.29 0.09 -2.75
CA LEU A 690 19.41 1.44 -3.32
C LEU A 690 18.89 1.48 -4.75
N LYS A 691 19.18 0.46 -5.56
CA LYS A 691 18.62 0.36 -6.91
C LYS A 691 17.09 0.25 -6.88
N TYR A 692 16.51 -0.60 -6.02
CA TYR A 692 15.07 -0.72 -5.86
C TYR A 692 14.39 0.60 -5.43
N ALA A 693 15.07 1.40 -4.59
CA ALA A 693 14.58 2.71 -4.19
C ALA A 693 14.68 3.75 -5.33
N ASP A 694 15.76 3.75 -6.11
CA ASP A 694 15.94 4.64 -7.27
C ASP A 694 14.99 4.29 -8.44
N ASP A 695 14.81 3.00 -8.74
CA ASP A 695 13.80 2.46 -9.68
C ASP A 695 12.35 2.85 -9.27
N LYS A 696 12.11 3.24 -8.01
CA LYS A 696 10.85 3.78 -7.47
C LYS A 696 10.85 5.29 -7.21
N HIS A 697 11.97 5.97 -7.40
CA HIS A 697 12.21 7.37 -7.00
C HIS A 697 11.89 7.68 -5.51
N ASP A 698 12.11 6.71 -4.63
CA ASP A 698 11.85 6.79 -3.20
C ASP A 698 13.08 7.33 -2.44
N PHE A 699 13.13 8.66 -2.31
CA PHE A 699 14.22 9.36 -1.61
C PHE A 699 14.26 9.08 -0.11
N ASP A 700 13.11 8.85 0.53
CA ASP A 700 13.01 8.52 1.96
C ASP A 700 13.59 7.11 2.22
N LEU A 701 13.24 6.14 1.39
CA LEU A 701 13.81 4.79 1.44
C LEU A 701 15.31 4.81 1.13
N THR A 702 15.74 5.54 0.08
CA THR A 702 17.15 5.74 -0.28
C THR A 702 17.95 6.30 0.90
N TYR A 703 17.44 7.35 1.54
CA TYR A 703 18.05 7.97 2.71
C TYR A 703 18.14 7.01 3.89
N ASN A 704 17.06 6.27 4.19
CA ASN A 704 17.03 5.31 5.29
C ASN A 704 18.01 4.15 5.07
N ILE A 705 18.12 3.64 3.84
CA ILE A 705 19.10 2.60 3.46
C ILE A 705 20.52 3.13 3.66
N ALA A 706 20.86 4.27 3.04
CA ALA A 706 22.21 4.83 3.05
C ALA A 706 22.65 5.22 4.47
N THR A 707 21.79 5.86 5.24
CA THR A 707 22.06 6.29 6.63
C THR A 707 22.28 5.10 7.55
N ARG A 708 21.46 4.03 7.45
CA ARG A 708 21.66 2.80 8.24
C ARG A 708 22.94 2.05 7.83
N THR A 709 23.27 1.98 6.55
CA THR A 709 24.54 1.39 6.09
C THR A 709 25.75 2.19 6.59
N ARG A 710 25.74 3.53 6.45
CA ARG A 710 26.78 4.42 7.00
C ARG A 710 26.88 4.32 8.53
N ALA A 711 25.77 4.08 9.23
CA ALA A 711 25.76 3.90 10.67
C ALA A 711 26.46 2.61 11.15
N SER A 712 26.61 1.58 10.31
CA SER A 712 27.31 0.35 10.69
C SER A 712 28.78 0.60 11.10
N ALA A 713 29.28 -0.15 12.09
CA ALA A 713 30.66 -0.02 12.57
C ALA A 713 31.69 -0.38 11.48
N GLY A 714 31.37 -1.33 10.59
CA GLY A 714 32.20 -1.68 9.45
C GLY A 714 32.41 -0.52 8.48
N VAL A 715 31.32 0.11 8.02
CA VAL A 715 31.39 1.25 7.09
C VAL A 715 31.98 2.49 7.77
N LYS A 716 31.66 2.74 9.05
CA LYS A 716 32.35 3.76 9.88
C LYS A 716 33.87 3.56 9.87
N GLN A 717 34.36 2.35 10.14
CA GLN A 717 35.80 2.08 10.18
C GLN A 717 36.47 2.23 8.79
N ILE A 718 35.78 1.92 7.70
CA ILE A 718 36.28 2.18 6.33
C ILE A 718 36.40 3.69 6.06
N ILE A 719 35.38 4.46 6.42
CA ILE A 719 35.36 5.93 6.27
C ILE A 719 36.49 6.57 7.08
N VAL A 720 36.65 6.21 8.35
CA VAL A 720 37.71 6.75 9.23
C VAL A 720 39.11 6.46 8.66
N LYS A 721 39.40 5.21 8.29
CA LYS A 721 40.71 4.84 7.69
C LYS A 721 41.03 5.60 6.40
N ALA A 722 40.02 5.88 5.58
CA ALA A 722 40.16 6.67 4.36
C ALA A 722 40.38 8.18 4.65
N GLN A 723 39.95 8.68 5.80
CA GLN A 723 40.25 10.03 6.29
C GLN A 723 41.62 10.13 6.97
N GLU A 724 42.12 9.03 7.54
CA GLU A 724 43.42 8.94 8.24
C GLU A 724 44.59 8.51 7.32
N LYS A 725 44.33 8.30 6.02
CA LYS A 725 45.32 7.92 5.00
C LYS A 725 45.97 6.54 5.25
N GLU A 726 45.27 5.61 5.90
CA GLU A 726 45.76 4.23 6.06
C GLU A 726 45.83 3.51 4.70
N ALA A 727 47.02 3.07 4.30
CA ALA A 727 47.27 2.36 3.04
C ALA A 727 46.69 0.92 2.96
N LYS A 728 45.71 0.58 3.82
CA LYS A 728 45.18 -0.79 4.00
C LYS A 728 43.71 -0.97 3.59
N THR A 729 42.99 0.10 3.23
CA THR A 729 41.58 0.00 2.81
C THR A 729 41.47 -0.52 1.37
N PRO A 730 40.80 -1.66 1.10
CA PRO A 730 40.62 -2.17 -0.26
C PRO A 730 39.79 -1.21 -1.13
N LYS A 731 40.18 -1.07 -2.41
CA LYS A 731 39.54 -0.12 -3.34
C LYS A 731 38.03 -0.32 -3.48
N ALA A 732 37.55 -1.58 -3.52
CA ALA A 732 36.13 -1.89 -3.61
C ALA A 732 35.33 -1.35 -2.41
N HIS A 733 35.77 -1.64 -1.18
CA HIS A 733 35.14 -1.15 0.05
C HIS A 733 35.16 0.39 0.16
N LEU A 734 36.23 1.03 -0.34
CA LEU A 734 36.29 2.48 -0.43
C LEU A 734 35.27 3.04 -1.44
N GLN A 735 35.16 2.44 -2.64
CA GLN A 735 34.17 2.82 -3.64
C GLN A 735 32.74 2.61 -3.13
N PHE A 736 32.48 1.54 -2.39
CA PHE A 736 31.19 1.32 -1.72
C PHE A 736 30.91 2.40 -0.67
N ALA A 737 31.83 2.65 0.27
CA ALA A 737 31.63 3.67 1.29
C ALA A 737 31.38 5.06 0.68
N VAL A 738 32.06 5.39 -0.43
CA VAL A 738 31.82 6.62 -1.19
C VAL A 738 30.45 6.64 -1.88
N SER A 739 29.98 5.53 -2.47
CA SER A 739 28.63 5.49 -3.07
C SER A 739 27.52 5.63 -2.02
N ILE A 740 27.70 5.08 -0.82
CA ILE A 740 26.76 5.27 0.31
C ILE A 740 26.75 6.73 0.77
N LEU A 741 27.91 7.39 0.82
CA LEU A 741 27.98 8.81 1.15
C LEU A 741 27.28 9.67 0.07
N PHE A 742 27.48 9.39 -1.22
CA PHE A 742 26.73 10.10 -2.27
C PHE A 742 25.22 9.84 -2.20
N ALA A 743 24.79 8.59 -2.00
CA ALA A 743 23.38 8.25 -1.84
C ALA A 743 22.75 8.96 -0.62
N GLN A 744 23.44 9.06 0.52
CA GLN A 744 22.97 9.85 1.66
C GLN A 744 22.94 11.35 1.34
N ALA A 745 24.00 11.93 0.79
CA ALA A 745 24.04 13.37 0.49
C ALA A 745 22.95 13.80 -0.50
N GLN A 746 22.75 13.01 -1.56
CA GLN A 746 21.74 13.28 -2.58
C GLN A 746 20.32 13.14 -2.01
N SER A 747 20.01 12.06 -1.29
CA SER A 747 18.69 11.88 -0.66
C SER A 747 18.43 12.87 0.48
N ALA A 748 19.42 13.18 1.32
CA ALA A 748 19.34 14.22 2.35
C ALA A 748 19.08 15.61 1.75
N LEU A 749 19.66 15.92 0.58
CA LEU A 749 19.38 17.16 -0.17
C LEU A 749 17.90 17.23 -0.61
N PHE A 750 17.34 16.13 -1.13
CA PHE A 750 15.91 16.05 -1.50
C PHE A 750 14.99 16.15 -0.28
N LEU A 751 15.37 15.59 0.88
CA LEU A 751 14.59 15.63 2.12
C LEU A 751 14.80 16.91 2.96
N GLY A 752 15.61 17.86 2.48
CA GLY A 752 15.87 19.13 3.17
C GLY A 752 16.81 19.04 4.37
N LYS A 753 17.54 17.94 4.52
CA LYS A 753 18.48 17.63 5.63
C LYS A 753 19.87 18.26 5.40
N PHE A 754 19.91 19.55 5.08
CA PHE A 754 21.11 20.25 4.56
C PHE A 754 22.36 20.15 5.45
N ASN A 755 22.20 20.09 6.77
CA ASN A 755 23.31 19.90 7.71
C ASN A 755 24.02 18.55 7.50
N GLU A 756 23.27 17.47 7.21
CA GLU A 756 23.84 16.16 6.87
C GLU A 756 24.54 16.19 5.50
N VAL A 757 24.05 17.00 4.57
CA VAL A 757 24.69 17.18 3.25
C VAL A 757 26.08 17.81 3.39
N ASP A 758 26.21 18.91 4.14
CA ASP A 758 27.53 19.52 4.42
C ASP A 758 28.45 18.60 5.26
N GLU A 759 27.90 17.84 6.21
CA GLU A 759 28.67 16.85 7.00
C GLU A 759 29.26 15.75 6.10
N VAL A 760 28.41 15.13 5.26
CA VAL A 760 28.80 14.06 4.33
C VAL A 760 29.76 14.58 3.26
N ILE A 761 29.57 15.80 2.76
CA ILE A 761 30.50 16.41 1.80
C ILE A 761 31.83 16.75 2.46
N SER A 762 31.86 17.17 3.73
CA SER A 762 33.12 17.32 4.47
C SER A 762 33.86 15.97 4.62
N ILE A 763 33.12 14.87 4.80
CA ILE A 763 33.68 13.51 4.83
C ILE A 763 34.27 13.15 3.46
N LEU A 764 33.53 13.35 2.37
CA LEU A 764 33.97 13.10 0.99
C LEU A 764 35.19 13.95 0.60
N GLN A 765 35.23 15.23 1.01
CA GLN A 765 36.38 16.12 0.81
C GLN A 765 37.65 15.58 1.49
N LYS A 766 37.55 15.14 2.76
CA LYS A 766 38.68 14.51 3.49
C LYS A 766 39.16 13.22 2.82
N ILE A 767 38.24 12.39 2.33
CA ILE A 767 38.58 11.17 1.59
C ILE A 767 39.28 11.51 0.28
N HIS A 768 38.79 12.50 -0.49
CA HIS A 768 39.41 12.93 -1.76
C HIS A 768 40.85 13.43 -1.56
N SER A 769 41.15 14.16 -0.47
CA SER A 769 42.51 14.62 -0.14
C SER A 769 43.53 13.48 0.05
N ASN A 770 43.07 12.29 0.48
CA ASN A 770 43.93 11.11 0.64
C ASN A 770 43.87 10.16 -0.56
N HIS A 771 42.70 10.07 -1.21
CA HIS A 771 42.39 9.13 -2.28
C HIS A 771 41.70 9.84 -3.47
N PRO A 772 42.41 10.68 -4.26
CA PRO A 772 41.77 11.55 -5.25
C PRO A 772 40.97 10.83 -6.34
N GLN A 773 41.34 9.58 -6.67
CA GLN A 773 40.64 8.74 -7.66
C GLN A 773 39.43 7.97 -7.09
N ALA A 774 39.13 8.08 -5.80
CA ALA A 774 38.03 7.35 -5.17
C ALA A 774 36.73 8.16 -5.07
N VAL A 775 36.81 9.50 -5.17
CA VAL A 775 35.69 10.43 -4.98
C VAL A 775 35.60 11.38 -6.18
N ASP A 776 34.45 11.38 -6.85
CA ASP A 776 34.09 12.47 -7.77
C ASP A 776 33.80 13.75 -6.97
N ILE A 777 34.85 14.53 -6.78
CA ILE A 777 34.78 15.78 -6.04
C ILE A 777 33.94 16.84 -6.76
N SER A 778 33.82 16.78 -8.08
CA SER A 778 32.96 17.70 -8.84
C SER A 778 31.49 17.40 -8.56
N HIS A 779 31.09 16.12 -8.50
CA HIS A 779 29.75 15.74 -8.06
C HIS A 779 29.49 16.13 -6.59
N ALA A 780 30.47 15.96 -5.70
CA ALA A 780 30.36 16.43 -4.30
C ALA A 780 30.20 17.96 -4.20
N HIS A 781 30.90 18.73 -5.04
CA HIS A 781 30.78 20.18 -5.08
C HIS A 781 29.45 20.66 -5.68
N LEU A 782 28.93 19.98 -6.71
CA LEU A 782 27.59 20.19 -7.23
C LEU A 782 26.51 19.96 -6.15
N LEU A 783 26.57 18.85 -5.40
CA LEU A 783 25.65 18.60 -4.28
C LEU A 783 25.77 19.69 -3.19
N ARG A 784 26.97 20.22 -2.95
CA ARG A 784 27.18 21.34 -2.02
C ARG A 784 26.61 22.65 -2.53
N PHE A 785 26.76 22.93 -3.81
CA PHE A 785 26.22 24.11 -4.48
C PHE A 785 24.69 24.07 -4.47
N GLU A 786 24.07 22.92 -4.73
CA GLU A 786 22.62 22.74 -4.58
C GLU A 786 22.18 22.86 -3.11
N SER A 787 22.94 22.34 -2.13
CA SER A 787 22.64 22.56 -0.71
C SER A 787 22.68 24.05 -0.33
N ALA A 788 23.72 24.77 -0.78
CA ALA A 788 23.85 26.22 -0.58
C ALA A 788 22.76 27.03 -1.32
N TYR A 789 22.29 26.54 -2.47
CA TYR A 789 21.14 27.08 -3.18
C TYR A 789 19.84 26.88 -2.40
N MET A 790 19.55 25.66 -1.94
CA MET A 790 18.33 25.34 -1.19
C MET A 790 18.26 26.07 0.16
N THR A 791 19.39 26.14 0.90
CA THR A 791 19.53 26.92 2.15
C THR A 791 19.57 28.43 1.92
N SER A 792 19.71 28.90 0.67
CA SER A 792 19.77 30.32 0.29
C SER A 792 20.97 31.08 0.85
N SER A 793 22.17 30.48 0.81
CA SER A 793 23.44 31.16 1.09
C SER A 793 24.18 31.55 -0.20
N PRO A 794 23.88 32.71 -0.83
CA PRO A 794 24.57 33.15 -2.05
C PRO A 794 26.07 33.38 -1.82
N ALA A 795 26.49 33.71 -0.59
CA ALA A 795 27.90 33.85 -0.24
C ALA A 795 28.64 32.50 -0.20
N THR A 796 27.97 31.41 0.23
CA THR A 796 28.53 30.05 0.14
C THR A 796 28.56 29.58 -1.31
N MET A 797 27.47 29.80 -2.07
CA MET A 797 27.42 29.44 -3.50
C MET A 797 28.51 30.14 -4.31
N GLN A 798 28.72 31.45 -4.10
CA GLN A 798 29.76 32.22 -4.78
C GLN A 798 31.15 31.62 -4.53
N LYS A 799 31.49 31.32 -3.27
CA LYS A 799 32.78 30.73 -2.89
C LYS A 799 33.01 29.34 -3.49
N ILE A 800 31.96 28.53 -3.63
CA ILE A 800 32.06 27.21 -4.30
C ILE A 800 32.31 27.42 -5.80
N TYR A 801 31.57 28.32 -6.44
CA TYR A 801 31.73 28.61 -7.88
C TYR A 801 33.11 29.18 -8.23
N GLU A 802 33.59 30.15 -7.43
CA GLU A 802 34.94 30.73 -7.56
C GLU A 802 36.03 29.68 -7.37
N HIS A 803 35.95 28.89 -6.29
CA HIS A 803 36.89 27.79 -6.03
C HIS A 803 36.96 26.80 -7.19
N ASP A 804 35.83 26.41 -7.76
CA ASP A 804 35.79 25.40 -8.82
C ASP A 804 36.37 25.93 -10.14
N LEU A 805 36.13 27.22 -10.46
CA LEU A 805 36.81 27.92 -11.56
C LEU A 805 38.33 28.03 -11.33
N GLU A 806 38.76 28.44 -10.13
CA GLU A 806 40.18 28.62 -9.78
C GLU A 806 40.95 27.28 -9.72
N SER A 807 40.29 26.18 -9.36
CA SER A 807 40.91 24.86 -9.20
C SER A 807 41.40 24.19 -10.49
N GLY A 808 41.15 24.79 -11.66
CA GLY A 808 41.46 24.23 -12.97
C GLY A 808 40.58 23.04 -13.39
N LYS A 809 39.62 22.63 -12.54
CA LYS A 809 38.66 21.56 -12.84
C LYS A 809 37.47 22.14 -13.59
N HIS A 810 37.66 22.43 -14.88
CA HIS A 810 36.63 23.02 -15.73
C HIS A 810 35.30 22.24 -15.68
N LEU A 811 34.31 22.79 -14.98
CA LEU A 811 32.92 22.37 -15.10
C LEU A 811 32.49 22.47 -16.58
N PRO A 812 31.74 21.50 -17.13
CA PRO A 812 31.13 21.62 -18.45
C PRO A 812 30.31 22.92 -18.59
N LEU A 813 30.30 23.53 -19.78
CA LEU A 813 29.65 24.82 -20.05
C LEU A 813 28.20 24.90 -19.53
N ILE A 814 27.41 23.83 -19.70
CA ILE A 814 26.04 23.75 -19.17
C ILE A 814 26.00 23.85 -17.64
N GLN A 815 26.93 23.22 -16.92
CA GLN A 815 26.98 23.29 -15.46
C GLN A 815 27.42 24.68 -14.97
N GLN A 816 28.33 25.36 -15.69
CA GLN A 816 28.67 26.76 -15.44
C GLN A 816 27.43 27.65 -15.59
N LEU A 817 26.72 27.56 -16.72
CA LEU A 817 25.49 28.34 -16.97
C LEU A 817 24.39 28.09 -15.93
N ILE A 818 24.18 26.83 -15.52
CA ILE A 818 23.23 26.47 -14.44
C ILE A 818 23.65 27.11 -13.11
N ALA A 819 24.94 27.06 -12.77
CA ALA A 819 25.47 27.66 -11.56
C ALA A 819 25.30 29.19 -11.58
N GLU A 820 25.67 29.87 -12.67
CA GLU A 820 25.53 31.33 -12.79
C GLU A 820 24.08 31.79 -12.70
N ILE A 821 23.14 31.09 -13.34
CA ILE A 821 21.71 31.39 -13.25
C ILE A 821 21.21 31.21 -11.81
N LYS A 822 21.52 30.09 -11.15
CA LYS A 822 21.12 29.83 -9.75
C LYS A 822 21.74 30.85 -8.78
N LEU A 823 22.99 31.25 -9.02
CA LEU A 823 23.76 32.20 -8.20
C LEU A 823 23.28 33.64 -8.37
N ALA A 824 22.98 34.08 -9.59
CA ALA A 824 22.34 35.36 -9.86
C ALA A 824 20.95 35.42 -9.20
N PHE A 825 20.14 34.37 -9.34
CA PHE A 825 18.82 34.28 -8.71
C PHE A 825 18.89 34.38 -7.19
N LYS A 826 19.82 33.67 -6.54
CA LYS A 826 20.00 33.74 -5.08
C LYS A 826 20.67 35.02 -4.56
N LYS A 827 21.27 35.82 -5.45
CA LYS A 827 21.70 37.20 -5.16
C LYS A 827 20.59 38.24 -5.34
N GLY A 828 19.41 37.85 -5.81
CA GLY A 828 18.32 38.78 -6.18
C GLY A 828 18.54 39.49 -7.52
N ASP A 829 19.56 39.11 -8.29
CA ASP A 829 19.87 39.69 -9.60
C ASP A 829 18.97 39.07 -10.68
N ASN A 830 17.67 39.36 -10.56
CA ASN A 830 16.60 38.85 -11.40
C ASN A 830 16.79 39.26 -12.88
N ALA A 831 17.37 40.43 -13.13
CA ALA A 831 17.68 40.90 -14.48
C ALA A 831 18.77 40.03 -15.14
N LYS A 832 19.85 39.73 -14.43
CA LYS A 832 20.94 38.87 -14.93
C LYS A 832 20.48 37.42 -15.18
N VAL A 833 19.59 36.89 -14.34
CA VAL A 833 18.95 35.57 -14.59
C VAL A 833 18.27 35.52 -15.96
N ILE A 834 17.48 36.56 -16.27
CA ILE A 834 16.75 36.66 -17.54
C ILE A 834 17.73 36.88 -18.72
N ALA A 835 18.79 37.66 -18.52
CA ALA A 835 19.82 37.89 -19.53
C ALA A 835 20.59 36.61 -19.91
N ILE A 836 21.20 35.91 -18.94
CA ILE A 836 22.00 34.69 -19.19
C ILE A 836 21.16 33.63 -19.89
N ALA A 837 19.93 33.40 -19.44
CA ALA A 837 19.02 32.41 -20.02
C ALA A 837 18.55 32.79 -21.44
N ARG A 838 18.42 34.09 -21.75
CA ARG A 838 18.07 34.59 -23.09
C ARG A 838 19.24 34.47 -24.05
N GLU A 839 20.44 34.86 -23.63
CA GLU A 839 21.67 34.83 -24.42
C GLU A 839 22.09 33.39 -24.74
N ASN A 840 21.98 32.48 -23.78
CA ASN A 840 22.36 31.06 -23.92
C ASN A 840 21.22 30.14 -24.35
N LYS A 841 20.08 30.70 -24.82
CA LYS A 841 18.87 29.95 -25.17
C LYS A 841 19.14 28.76 -26.11
N GLN A 842 19.92 28.97 -27.17
CA GLN A 842 20.21 27.91 -28.16
C GLN A 842 20.97 26.73 -27.52
N THR A 843 21.94 27.02 -26.65
CA THR A 843 22.75 26.04 -25.92
C THR A 843 21.90 25.20 -24.96
N LEU A 844 21.04 25.86 -24.17
CA LEU A 844 20.12 25.21 -23.24
C LEU A 844 19.11 24.32 -23.97
N GLU A 845 18.52 24.81 -25.07
CA GLU A 845 17.61 24.00 -25.88
C GLU A 845 18.30 22.82 -26.58
N ALA A 846 19.55 22.98 -27.04
CA ALA A 846 20.29 21.91 -27.70
C ALA A 846 20.54 20.74 -26.74
N TRP A 847 20.99 21.04 -25.52
CA TRP A 847 21.17 20.08 -24.44
C TRP A 847 19.87 19.36 -24.07
N ASN A 848 18.76 20.08 -23.94
CA ASN A 848 17.45 19.46 -23.70
C ASN A 848 16.98 18.57 -24.89
N ARG A 849 17.26 18.96 -26.14
CA ARG A 849 16.95 18.13 -27.33
C ARG A 849 17.75 16.84 -27.34
N GLU A 850 19.05 16.90 -27.01
CA GLU A 850 19.93 15.72 -26.92
C GLU A 850 19.42 14.75 -25.85
N TYR A 851 19.13 15.24 -24.64
CA TYR A 851 18.59 14.43 -23.55
C TYR A 851 17.23 13.81 -23.91
N PHE A 852 16.34 14.59 -24.53
CA PHE A 852 15.03 14.11 -24.98
C PHE A 852 15.14 13.00 -26.03
N GLN A 853 16.09 13.10 -26.97
CA GLN A 853 16.36 12.03 -27.95
C GLN A 853 16.86 10.74 -27.29
N GLN A 854 17.61 10.83 -26.19
CA GLN A 854 18.12 9.68 -25.45
C GLN A 854 17.11 9.06 -24.47
N LYS A 855 16.16 9.84 -23.93
CA LYS A 855 15.30 9.44 -22.80
C LYS A 855 13.79 9.54 -23.04
N GLY A 856 13.33 10.19 -24.11
CA GLY A 856 11.91 10.41 -24.40
C GLY A 856 11.19 11.42 -23.48
N ILE A 857 11.92 12.03 -22.55
CA ILE A 857 11.45 13.01 -21.56
C ILE A 857 12.32 14.27 -21.62
N PRO A 858 11.79 15.47 -21.30
CA PRO A 858 12.62 16.67 -21.15
C PRO A 858 13.66 16.54 -20.02
N GLN A 859 14.69 17.37 -20.04
CA GLN A 859 15.75 17.36 -19.03
C GLN A 859 15.27 18.10 -17.74
N PRO A 860 15.37 17.49 -16.53
CA PRO A 860 14.87 18.07 -15.27
C PRO A 860 15.34 19.50 -14.93
N GLU A 861 16.65 19.73 -14.88
CA GLU A 861 17.23 21.04 -14.61
C GLU A 861 16.93 22.06 -15.71
N PHE A 862 16.79 21.67 -16.99
CA PHE A 862 16.31 22.56 -18.05
C PHE A 862 14.89 23.07 -17.75
N VAL A 863 13.99 22.22 -17.24
CA VAL A 863 12.64 22.64 -16.82
C VAL A 863 12.71 23.62 -15.66
N GLU A 864 13.58 23.40 -14.66
CA GLU A 864 13.78 24.35 -13.56
C GLU A 864 14.42 25.67 -14.02
N ILE A 865 15.41 25.64 -14.92
CA ILE A 865 16.05 26.86 -15.46
C ILE A 865 15.07 27.66 -16.34
N ALA A 866 14.24 26.99 -17.13
CA ALA A 866 13.15 27.62 -17.86
C ALA A 866 12.15 28.27 -16.89
N ARG A 867 11.70 27.57 -15.84
CA ARG A 867 10.83 28.13 -14.80
C ARG A 867 11.49 29.28 -14.04
N MET A 868 12.79 29.19 -13.75
CA MET A 868 13.52 30.22 -13.02
C MET A 868 13.63 31.53 -13.81
N SER A 869 13.90 31.43 -15.11
CA SER A 869 14.03 32.58 -16.01
C SER A 869 12.70 33.15 -16.51
N LYS A 870 11.67 32.32 -16.74
CA LYS A 870 10.34 32.77 -17.20
C LYS A 870 9.38 33.14 -16.06
N CYS A 871 9.47 32.46 -14.91
CA CYS A 871 8.52 32.62 -13.82
C CYS A 871 9.15 33.25 -12.57
N ARG A 872 10.22 32.64 -12.02
CA ARG A 872 10.71 33.00 -10.67
C ARG A 872 11.40 34.36 -10.65
N ALA A 873 12.29 34.64 -11.60
CA ALA A 873 13.00 35.92 -11.65
C ALA A 873 12.10 37.10 -12.04
N PRO A 874 11.20 37.01 -13.04
CA PRO A 874 10.20 38.04 -13.29
C PRO A 874 9.31 38.32 -12.07
N PHE A 875 8.85 37.28 -11.36
CA PHE A 875 8.08 37.45 -10.12
C PHE A 875 8.90 38.11 -9.01
N GLY A 876 10.18 37.74 -8.85
CA GLY A 876 11.12 38.37 -7.94
C GLY A 876 11.32 39.86 -8.25
N HIS A 877 11.44 40.22 -9.52
CA HIS A 877 11.53 41.62 -9.98
C HIS A 877 10.26 42.42 -9.63
N ILE A 878 9.07 41.86 -9.84
CA ILE A 878 7.79 42.50 -9.45
C ILE A 878 7.76 42.71 -7.93
N ARG A 879 7.99 41.65 -7.14
CA ARG A 879 8.01 41.72 -5.67
C ARG A 879 9.04 42.73 -5.15
N GLN A 880 10.21 42.82 -5.78
CA GLN A 880 11.25 43.77 -5.41
C GLN A 880 10.86 45.22 -5.77
N SER A 881 10.29 45.46 -6.95
CA SER A 881 9.75 46.77 -7.32
C SER A 881 8.60 47.27 -6.41
N ALA A 882 7.90 46.36 -5.71
CA ALA A 882 6.91 46.70 -4.69
C ALA A 882 7.51 46.98 -3.29
N ILE A 883 8.74 46.55 -3.03
CA ILE A 883 9.52 46.92 -1.83
C ILE A 883 10.21 48.27 -2.05
N ASP A 884 10.77 48.47 -3.25
CA ASP A 884 11.53 49.66 -3.64
C ASP A 884 10.63 50.85 -4.03
N VAL A 885 9.36 50.88 -3.58
CA VAL A 885 8.43 52.01 -3.76
C VAL A 885 8.83 53.15 -2.83
N ASP A 886 9.71 53.99 -3.35
CA ASP A 886 10.37 55.10 -2.67
C ASP A 886 9.38 56.05 -1.94
N LYS A 887 9.55 56.20 -0.62
CA LYS A 887 9.05 57.34 0.15
C LYS A 887 10.08 57.78 1.19
N PRO A 888 10.25 59.09 1.49
CA PRO A 888 11.40 59.62 2.23
C PRO A 888 11.52 59.23 3.71
N ASN A 889 10.69 58.31 4.21
CA ASN A 889 10.50 58.01 5.62
C ASN A 889 10.97 56.60 6.03
N GLY A 890 11.55 55.81 5.12
CA GLY A 890 12.22 54.54 5.44
C GLY A 890 11.33 53.38 5.94
N ILE A 891 10.01 53.44 5.73
CA ILE A 891 9.09 52.38 6.14
C ILE A 891 9.19 51.21 5.16
N ARG A 892 9.90 50.16 5.55
CA ARG A 892 9.99 48.88 4.81
C ARG A 892 8.68 48.10 4.97
N ILE A 893 8.04 47.75 3.85
CA ILE A 893 6.85 46.88 3.83
C ILE A 893 7.27 45.45 4.18
N ASP A 894 6.49 44.77 5.03
CA ASP A 894 6.74 43.38 5.44
C ASP A 894 6.44 42.38 4.32
N GLU A 895 7.18 41.26 4.23
CA GLU A 895 6.97 40.22 3.21
C GLU A 895 5.58 39.60 3.25
N ASP A 896 4.96 39.56 4.43
CA ASP A 896 3.59 39.05 4.60
C ASP A 896 2.54 40.06 4.08
N ILE A 897 2.85 41.37 4.07
CA ILE A 897 2.00 42.45 3.51
C ILE A 897 2.14 42.56 1.98
N LEU A 898 3.29 42.19 1.40
CA LEU A 898 3.51 42.18 -0.05
C LEU A 898 2.50 41.31 -0.82
N ARG A 899 1.84 40.36 -0.16
CA ARG A 899 0.84 39.42 -0.72
C ARG A 899 -0.58 40.00 -0.66
N THR A 900 -0.73 41.28 -1.03
CA THR A 900 -2.02 41.99 -1.06
C THR A 900 -2.21 42.73 -2.39
N PRO A 901 -3.43 42.83 -2.95
CA PRO A 901 -3.66 43.53 -4.23
C PRO A 901 -3.19 44.97 -4.25
N SER A 902 -3.24 45.62 -3.09
CA SER A 902 -2.79 47.00 -2.81
C SER A 902 -1.31 47.26 -3.08
N THR A 903 -0.46 46.25 -3.21
CA THR A 903 0.96 46.41 -3.56
C THR A 903 1.24 46.28 -5.07
N THR A 904 0.20 46.14 -5.91
CA THR A 904 0.35 45.95 -7.36
C THR A 904 -0.38 47.00 -8.19
N ASP A 905 0.32 47.59 -9.16
CA ASP A 905 -0.27 48.38 -10.23
C ASP A 905 -0.82 47.49 -11.37
N ASP A 906 -1.58 48.06 -12.30
CA ASP A 906 -2.25 47.29 -13.35
C ASP A 906 -1.30 46.73 -14.43
N ARG A 907 -0.09 47.30 -14.57
CA ARG A 907 0.98 46.74 -15.39
C ARG A 907 1.59 45.52 -14.69
N GLN A 908 1.91 45.63 -13.40
CA GLN A 908 2.39 44.51 -12.60
C GLN A 908 1.36 43.36 -12.60
N LYS A 909 0.05 43.65 -12.51
CA LYS A 909 -1.02 42.64 -12.66
C LYS A 909 -1.04 41.98 -14.04
N ALA A 910 -0.64 42.67 -15.10
CA ALA A 910 -0.50 42.05 -16.43
C ALA A 910 0.74 41.15 -16.50
N GLU A 911 1.89 41.60 -15.97
CA GLU A 911 3.12 40.80 -15.89
C GLU A 911 2.93 39.54 -15.00
N LEU A 912 2.18 39.66 -13.89
CA LEU A 912 1.79 38.54 -13.02
C LEU A 912 0.93 37.49 -13.74
N ARG A 913 -0.02 37.90 -14.60
CA ARG A 913 -0.84 36.96 -15.40
C ARG A 913 0.00 36.20 -16.43
N ALA A 914 0.93 36.86 -17.10
CA ALA A 914 1.87 36.18 -18.02
C ALA A 914 2.74 35.13 -17.29
N ILE A 915 3.11 35.38 -16.03
CA ILE A 915 3.82 34.39 -15.21
C ILE A 915 2.92 33.19 -14.85
N LEU A 916 1.63 33.38 -14.59
CA LEU A 916 0.69 32.27 -14.39
C LEU A 916 0.56 31.38 -15.63
N GLU A 917 0.55 31.97 -16.84
CA GLU A 917 0.51 31.19 -18.09
C GLU A 917 1.74 30.29 -18.26
N GLU A 918 2.94 30.79 -17.95
CA GLU A 918 4.18 30.00 -17.98
C GLU A 918 4.21 28.93 -16.87
N LEU A 919 3.71 29.24 -15.66
CA LEU A 919 3.54 28.25 -14.58
C LEU A 919 2.49 27.18 -14.93
N GLU A 920 1.52 27.49 -15.78
CA GLU A 920 0.54 26.54 -16.30
C GLU A 920 1.13 25.65 -17.41
N LEU A 921 2.07 26.16 -18.21
CA LEU A 921 2.90 25.32 -19.09
C LEU A 921 3.79 24.36 -18.28
N CYS A 922 4.39 24.82 -17.17
CA CYS A 922 5.09 23.93 -16.23
C CYS A 922 4.16 22.86 -15.64
N GLY A 923 2.93 23.22 -15.24
CA GLY A 923 1.92 22.27 -14.76
C GLY A 923 1.59 21.18 -15.80
N LYS A 924 1.42 21.56 -17.07
CA LYS A 924 1.18 20.62 -18.18
C LYS A 924 2.38 19.70 -18.46
N ILE A 925 3.61 20.18 -18.25
CA ILE A 925 4.82 19.34 -18.33
C ILE A 925 4.85 18.33 -17.18
N LEU A 926 4.59 18.76 -15.93
CA LEU A 926 4.51 17.88 -14.76
C LEU A 926 3.42 16.80 -14.88
N ALA A 927 2.24 17.17 -15.39
CA ALA A 927 1.14 16.23 -15.60
C ALA A 927 1.43 15.19 -16.70
N ARG A 928 2.21 15.54 -17.72
CA ARG A 928 2.62 14.64 -18.81
C ARG A 928 3.85 13.80 -18.46
N TYR A 929 4.73 14.33 -17.61
CA TYR A 929 5.97 13.69 -17.17
C TYR A 929 6.07 13.78 -15.63
N PRO A 930 5.37 12.89 -14.91
CA PRO A 930 5.47 12.82 -13.44
C PRO A 930 6.93 12.60 -13.00
N LEU A 931 7.32 13.16 -11.85
CA LEU A 931 8.67 13.07 -11.26
C LEU A 931 9.80 13.74 -12.08
N ILE A 932 9.49 14.47 -13.17
CA ILE A 932 10.50 15.17 -13.98
C ILE A 932 11.20 16.34 -13.25
N MET A 933 10.63 16.85 -12.15
CA MET A 933 11.26 17.87 -11.33
C MET A 933 11.63 17.30 -9.95
N ASN A 934 12.73 17.77 -9.38
CA ASN A 934 13.04 17.60 -7.96
C ASN A 934 11.80 17.97 -7.12
N PRO A 935 11.34 17.13 -6.17
CA PRO A 935 10.16 17.40 -5.35
C PRO A 935 10.15 18.77 -4.62
N ILE A 936 11.31 19.33 -4.26
CA ILE A 936 11.41 20.69 -3.70
C ILE A 936 11.06 21.76 -4.76
N TYR A 937 11.41 21.51 -6.03
CA TYR A 937 11.01 22.38 -7.15
C TYR A 937 9.54 22.15 -7.50
N GLU A 938 9.07 20.90 -7.54
CA GLU A 938 7.66 20.53 -7.78
C GLU A 938 6.73 21.25 -6.78
N THR A 939 6.97 21.10 -5.48
CA THR A 939 6.21 21.77 -4.39
C THR A 939 6.28 23.30 -4.46
N SER A 940 7.35 23.88 -5.02
CA SER A 940 7.44 25.33 -5.20
C SER A 940 6.64 25.87 -6.40
N VAL A 941 6.07 25.03 -7.28
CA VAL A 941 5.19 25.46 -8.39
C VAL A 941 3.82 25.94 -7.88
N PRO A 942 3.04 25.14 -7.11
CA PRO A 942 1.79 25.62 -6.54
C PRO A 942 2.02 26.77 -5.54
N GLN A 943 3.16 26.78 -4.81
CA GLN A 943 3.53 27.95 -4.01
C GLN A 943 3.57 29.24 -4.83
N GLN A 944 4.31 29.24 -5.96
CA GLN A 944 4.44 30.47 -6.74
C GLN A 944 3.11 30.90 -7.36
N LYS A 945 2.30 29.94 -7.87
CA LYS A 945 0.95 30.25 -8.35
C LYS A 945 0.09 30.91 -7.25
N ALA A 946 0.16 30.42 -6.01
CA ALA A 946 -0.60 30.97 -4.89
C ALA A 946 -0.19 32.40 -4.48
N GLU A 947 1.12 32.66 -4.38
CA GLU A 947 1.62 34.01 -4.06
C GLU A 947 1.15 35.02 -5.12
N ILE A 948 1.15 34.64 -6.40
CA ILE A 948 0.62 35.46 -7.48
C ILE A 948 -0.91 35.63 -7.37
N ALA A 949 -1.67 34.56 -7.12
CA ALA A 949 -3.11 34.61 -6.95
C ALA A 949 -3.52 35.57 -5.81
N ALA A 950 -2.82 35.53 -4.66
CA ALA A 950 -3.03 36.46 -3.56
C ALA A 950 -2.72 37.93 -3.95
N MET A 951 -1.64 38.17 -4.70
CA MET A 951 -1.30 39.50 -5.23
C MET A 951 -2.30 40.00 -6.30
N LEU A 952 -3.03 39.10 -6.97
CA LEU A 952 -4.12 39.44 -7.89
C LEU A 952 -5.48 39.61 -7.18
N GLY A 953 -5.60 39.22 -5.91
CA GLY A 953 -6.83 39.29 -5.09
C GLY A 953 -7.64 38.00 -5.05
N ASN A 954 -7.19 36.96 -5.76
CA ASN A 954 -7.79 35.62 -5.77
C ASN A 954 -7.38 34.86 -4.50
N TYR A 955 -7.76 35.36 -3.32
CA TYR A 955 -7.35 34.80 -2.03
C TYR A 955 -7.74 33.33 -1.85
N ASP A 956 -8.93 32.93 -2.32
CA ASP A 956 -9.36 31.53 -2.24
C ASP A 956 -8.51 30.63 -3.16
N GLU A 957 -8.20 31.05 -4.38
CA GLU A 957 -7.25 30.36 -5.28
C GLU A 957 -5.86 30.21 -4.64
N ALA A 958 -5.41 31.22 -3.90
CA ALA A 958 -4.15 31.15 -3.17
C ALA A 958 -4.19 30.16 -1.99
N ILE A 959 -5.31 30.09 -1.26
CA ILE A 959 -5.54 29.11 -0.18
C ILE A 959 -5.64 27.67 -0.75
N GLU A 960 -6.25 27.50 -1.93
CA GLU A 960 -6.27 26.24 -2.69
C GLU A 960 -4.86 25.71 -2.94
N LEU A 961 -4.04 26.52 -3.59
CA LEU A 961 -2.73 26.12 -4.09
C LEU A 961 -1.73 25.89 -2.95
N MET A 962 -1.86 26.61 -1.82
CA MET A 962 -1.10 26.27 -0.61
C MET A 962 -1.50 24.93 -0.01
N GLY A 963 -2.80 24.64 0.05
CA GLY A 963 -3.27 23.36 0.56
C GLY A 963 -2.78 22.17 -0.29
N GLU A 964 -2.75 22.33 -1.62
CA GLU A 964 -2.20 21.31 -2.52
C GLU A 964 -0.72 21.08 -2.24
N ASN A 965 0.02 22.17 -1.99
CA ASN A 965 1.42 22.09 -1.60
C ASN A 965 1.61 21.32 -0.28
N ILE A 966 0.73 21.47 0.71
CA ILE A 966 0.75 20.66 1.95
C ILE A 966 0.53 19.17 1.62
N ARG A 967 -0.48 18.84 0.79
CA ARG A 967 -0.80 17.45 0.40
C ARG A 967 0.35 16.78 -0.35
N ILE A 968 0.86 17.44 -1.40
CA ILE A 968 2.00 16.96 -2.19
C ILE A 968 3.26 16.83 -1.32
N SER A 969 3.57 17.84 -0.49
CA SER A 969 4.73 17.80 0.42
C SER A 969 4.66 16.63 1.39
N ARG A 970 3.46 16.30 1.91
CA ARG A 970 3.26 15.11 2.76
C ARG A 970 3.43 13.80 1.98
N GLN A 971 2.85 13.69 0.78
CA GLN A 971 2.92 12.47 -0.03
C GLN A 971 4.34 12.16 -0.54
N ILE A 972 5.20 13.17 -0.73
CA ILE A 972 6.62 13.00 -1.10
C ILE A 972 7.56 13.11 0.13
N GLY A 973 7.04 13.09 1.36
CA GLY A 973 7.83 13.05 2.60
C GLY A 973 8.46 14.38 3.07
N ILE A 974 8.43 15.45 2.27
CA ILE A 974 9.08 16.74 2.56
C ILE A 974 8.25 17.59 3.55
N GLN A 975 8.18 17.13 4.79
CA GLN A 975 7.37 17.76 5.85
C GLN A 975 7.71 19.24 6.11
N ILE A 976 8.97 19.67 5.89
CA ILE A 976 9.36 21.08 6.05
C ILE A 976 8.69 22.01 5.02
N ASN A 977 8.39 21.52 3.81
CA ASN A 977 7.62 22.29 2.83
C ASN A 977 6.13 22.30 3.18
N ALA A 978 5.60 21.23 3.79
CA ALA A 978 4.25 21.23 4.35
C ALA A 978 4.08 22.28 5.48
N VAL A 979 5.06 22.40 6.39
CA VAL A 979 5.08 23.46 7.43
C VAL A 979 5.11 24.86 6.81
N ARG A 980 5.97 25.09 5.80
CA ARG A 980 6.05 26.38 5.10
C ARG A 980 4.76 26.74 4.36
N ALA A 981 4.16 25.77 3.67
CA ALA A 981 2.89 25.94 2.98
C ALA A 981 1.73 26.20 3.97
N ALA A 982 1.74 25.58 5.16
CA ALA A 982 0.80 25.88 6.23
C ALA A 982 0.96 27.31 6.76
N LYS A 983 2.18 27.78 7.06
CA LYS A 983 2.43 29.18 7.47
C LYS A 983 1.91 30.16 6.41
N LEU A 984 2.28 29.92 5.14
CA LEU A 984 1.89 30.78 4.02
C LEU A 984 0.38 30.75 3.73
N LYS A 985 -0.31 29.59 3.88
CA LYS A 985 -1.77 29.48 3.84
C LYS A 985 -2.44 30.33 4.93
N GLY A 986 -1.91 30.27 6.16
CA GLY A 986 -2.35 31.11 7.28
C GLY A 986 -2.19 32.60 7.00
N ASP A 987 -1.04 33.02 6.47
CA ASP A 987 -0.78 34.42 6.11
C ASP A 987 -1.77 34.93 5.05
N ILE A 988 -2.06 34.10 4.04
CA ILE A 988 -3.02 34.39 2.97
C ILE A 988 -4.45 34.47 3.54
N GLN A 989 -4.81 33.65 4.53
CA GLN A 989 -6.08 33.74 5.24
C GLN A 989 -6.18 35.03 6.09
N VAL A 990 -5.12 35.42 6.80
CA VAL A 990 -5.07 36.70 7.52
C VAL A 990 -5.22 37.88 6.54
N ASN A 991 -4.52 37.85 5.40
CA ASN A 991 -4.65 38.88 4.38
C ASN A 991 -6.07 38.92 3.78
N LYS A 992 -6.70 37.76 3.50
CA LYS A 992 -8.12 37.71 3.10
C LYS A 992 -9.01 38.40 4.15
N ALA A 993 -8.81 38.09 5.43
CA ALA A 993 -9.59 38.64 6.54
C ALA A 993 -9.48 40.17 6.66
N LEU A 994 -8.37 40.79 6.24
CA LEU A 994 -8.22 42.25 6.18
C LEU A 994 -9.10 42.92 5.10
N PHE A 995 -9.52 42.17 4.08
CA PHE A 995 -10.37 42.65 2.98
C PHE A 995 -11.76 42.02 2.96
N THR A 996 -12.18 41.33 4.03
CA THR A 996 -13.52 40.75 4.17
C THR A 996 -14.37 41.54 5.18
N GLU A 997 -15.70 41.47 5.06
CA GLU A 997 -16.61 42.12 6.02
C GLU A 997 -16.43 41.59 7.46
N PRO A 998 -16.61 42.42 8.51
CA PRO A 998 -16.32 42.05 9.90
C PRO A 998 -17.04 40.80 10.43
N ILE A 999 -18.22 40.48 9.88
CA ILE A 999 -18.99 39.29 10.24
C ILE A 999 -18.27 38.00 9.79
N ILE A 1000 -17.63 38.03 8.62
CA ILE A 1000 -16.92 36.89 8.03
C ILE A 1000 -15.45 36.87 8.48
N GLN A 1001 -14.89 38.03 8.81
CA GLN A 1001 -13.52 38.22 9.28
C GLN A 1001 -13.15 37.30 10.45
N HIS A 1002 -14.06 37.13 11.42
CA HIS A 1002 -13.86 36.24 12.57
C HIS A 1002 -13.60 34.78 12.15
N ASP A 1003 -14.40 34.25 11.23
CA ASP A 1003 -14.31 32.85 10.81
C ASP A 1003 -13.07 32.60 9.95
N VAL A 1004 -12.68 33.56 9.09
CA VAL A 1004 -11.43 33.48 8.32
C VAL A 1004 -10.21 33.53 9.25
N ILE A 1005 -10.25 34.32 10.33
CA ILE A 1005 -9.21 34.31 11.38
C ILE A 1005 -9.19 32.95 12.12
N GLY A 1006 -10.34 32.37 12.42
CA GLY A 1006 -10.43 31.02 12.99
C GLY A 1006 -9.78 29.95 12.10
N GLN A 1007 -10.01 30.02 10.78
CA GLN A 1007 -9.35 29.14 9.81
C GLN A 1007 -7.84 29.38 9.72
N ALA A 1008 -7.37 30.63 9.84
CA ALA A 1008 -5.95 30.96 9.89
C ALA A 1008 -5.29 30.36 11.14
N ILE A 1009 -5.91 30.52 12.32
CA ILE A 1009 -5.45 29.93 13.58
C ILE A 1009 -5.36 28.40 13.46
N SER A 1010 -6.40 27.74 12.95
CA SER A 1010 -6.40 26.29 12.71
C SER A 1010 -5.25 25.85 11.78
N THR A 1011 -4.98 26.62 10.72
CA THR A 1011 -3.93 26.32 9.75
C THR A 1011 -2.53 26.54 10.34
N TYR A 1012 -2.33 27.58 11.16
CA TYR A 1012 -1.09 27.76 11.90
C TYR A 1012 -0.89 26.65 12.95
N THR A 1013 -1.95 26.20 13.64
CA THR A 1013 -1.89 25.06 14.56
C THR A 1013 -1.52 23.75 13.85
N GLU A 1014 -2.02 23.52 12.63
CA GLU A 1014 -1.56 22.41 11.77
C GLU A 1014 -0.06 22.52 11.47
N GLY A 1015 0.41 23.71 11.05
CA GLY A 1015 1.82 23.97 10.77
C GLY A 1015 2.73 23.76 11.98
N ILE A 1016 2.28 24.17 13.17
CA ILE A 1016 2.97 23.94 14.45
C ILE A 1016 3.02 22.44 14.78
N ASN A 1017 1.89 21.72 14.67
CA ASN A 1017 1.84 20.29 14.92
C ASN A 1017 2.75 19.49 13.97
N LEU A 1018 2.86 19.90 12.70
CA LEU A 1018 3.82 19.34 11.74
C LEU A 1018 5.27 19.67 12.13
N ALA A 1019 5.57 20.91 12.54
CA ALA A 1019 6.90 21.32 12.99
C ALA A 1019 7.33 20.53 14.25
N ASP A 1020 6.42 20.33 15.20
CA ASP A 1020 6.61 19.51 16.40
C ASP A 1020 6.91 18.04 16.06
N GLN A 1021 6.24 17.47 15.05
CA GLN A 1021 6.54 16.12 14.56
C GLN A 1021 7.90 16.00 13.89
N ILE A 1022 8.40 17.07 13.25
CA ILE A 1022 9.77 17.14 12.71
C ILE A 1022 10.77 17.27 13.87
N ALA A 1023 10.50 18.16 14.83
CA ALA A 1023 11.38 18.42 15.99
C ALA A 1023 11.46 17.24 16.98
N LYS A 1024 10.50 16.31 16.95
CA LYS A 1024 10.52 15.05 17.72
C LYS A 1024 11.15 13.87 16.96
N LYS A 1025 11.59 14.08 15.70
CA LYS A 1025 12.22 13.05 14.83
C LYS A 1025 13.70 13.33 14.52
N ASN A 1026 14.20 14.53 14.81
CA ASN A 1026 15.60 14.94 14.67
C ASN A 1026 16.26 15.11 16.04
#